data_AF-A0A947UCB3-F1
#
_entry.id   AF-A0A947UCB3-F1
#
_cell.length_a   1.000
_cell.length_b   1.000
_cell.length_c   1.000
_cell.angle_alpha   90.00
_cell.angle_beta   90.00
_cell.angle_gamma   90.00
#
_symmetry.space_group_name_H-M   'P 1'
#
loop_
_entity.id
_entity.type
_entity.pdbx_description
1 polymer ?
#
loop_
_entity_poly.entity_id
_entity_poly.type
_entity_poly.pdbx_seq_one_letter_code
_entity_poly.pdbx_strand_id
1 'polypeptide(L)'
;MKLKKLIFGYFFLFLIVTGLIIATYLVQHQVRFNPKASEEQTTITPLVLPGSLLDTGIDAYKFTDVDRNSWSWKYIQQIAPLDIIVPPPATPTEFNPQGEVSRSDMAQFLLKTYKLITGQDPPAVETPFTDIQQLPQEIQDVIAKIYGLKITAGVSATEFAPEQKVNRAQMVTFLSSLYKAISGEFPPETDVPFTDIYDPDLEWSVKYIKKTYNLKITAGTSATTFSPRDNVTREQMATFIFSFMRLFGPSWNNPSLASELANLHSTTYFLSAPVSIEKLNQWLPEIKQTGFNALWFVNAWKEFNPQPLTNPPVYNDAAFLKLTQILDLLRQNNMKAILPLNYVGPAPEGIDTCRWTIDLPMYQSFETYVQEFLRRIENYSDMVYILFFTEGAEPCGLGPWNRDDAPQIAAILRSTLGSLPQRLDPQLRNKFKIGYHDHTILNLNLANGESPVQMPLSYDFYSLVFYEFEEKSDEEIVGKFNERVENVKKLYPFTSIIAGEFGAVPCNISNPYYSYSSSRETQARVLKTGIQYLLNQNLGFNIWQWEGQHYHNGNICINSSMNNFGLIFRDTSPTGGFTPPSVSKPARLEIMKLLNPSAPLTQCVEQDDHVFGQKIVNGRVLYYLPFSSVCIPDGWSVAPSPPYPLPPICTGEPVWLRNPQVWDGACTDNNPYPSDCIPVNIGGPEKQYQIDNTCRPKTSPSPSPSPSPSPSPDYLEATPVEEIEKGAAGFFGQINEFIRNLISP
;
A
#
# COMPACT_ATOMS: atom_id res chain seq x y z
N MET A 1 -50.67 53.72 -13.16
CA MET A 1 -50.92 52.54 -12.31
C MET A 1 -50.59 51.19 -12.99
N LYS A 2 -50.83 51.01 -14.30
CA LYS A 2 -50.50 49.77 -15.03
C LYS A 2 -48.98 49.51 -15.19
N LEU A 3 -48.17 50.55 -15.35
CA LEU A 3 -46.70 50.41 -15.50
C LEU A 3 -46.00 49.94 -14.21
N LYS A 4 -46.44 50.41 -13.03
CA LYS A 4 -45.89 49.97 -11.73
C LYS A 4 -46.21 48.49 -11.44
N LYS A 5 -47.39 48.00 -11.83
CA LYS A 5 -47.75 46.57 -11.69
C LYS A 5 -46.96 45.67 -12.65
N LEU A 6 -46.66 46.16 -13.85
CA LEU A 6 -45.84 45.43 -14.81
C LEU A 6 -44.38 45.34 -14.34
N ILE A 7 -43.80 46.43 -13.85
CA ILE A 7 -42.43 46.46 -13.31
C ILE A 7 -42.31 45.57 -12.07
N PHE A 8 -43.30 45.59 -11.18
CA PHE A 8 -43.30 44.73 -9.99
C PHE A 8 -43.43 43.23 -10.37
N GLY A 9 -44.23 42.92 -11.39
CA GLY A 9 -44.35 41.55 -11.93
C GLY A 9 -43.04 41.05 -12.56
N TYR A 10 -42.36 41.89 -13.35
CA TYR A 10 -41.06 41.54 -13.93
C TYR A 10 -39.95 41.41 -12.89
N PHE A 11 -39.96 42.25 -11.84
CA PHE A 11 -38.99 42.15 -10.75
C PHE A 11 -39.19 40.87 -9.92
N PHE A 12 -40.44 40.48 -9.68
CA PHE A 12 -40.76 39.25 -8.97
C PHE A 12 -40.42 37.99 -9.81
N LEU A 13 -40.70 38.02 -11.11
CA LEU A 13 -40.32 36.95 -12.03
C LEU A 13 -38.79 36.83 -12.16
N PHE A 14 -38.08 37.97 -12.21
CA PHE A 14 -36.62 38.01 -12.19
C PHE A 14 -36.08 37.35 -10.92
N LEU A 15 -36.55 37.73 -9.72
CA LEU A 15 -36.11 37.13 -8.46
C LEU A 15 -36.37 35.61 -8.38
N ILE A 16 -37.49 35.12 -8.90
CA ILE A 16 -37.80 33.67 -8.95
C ILE A 16 -36.85 32.95 -9.91
N VAL A 17 -36.62 33.50 -11.10
CA VAL A 17 -35.72 32.89 -12.09
C VAL A 17 -34.26 32.94 -11.61
N THR A 18 -33.81 34.04 -11.00
CA THR A 18 -32.48 34.12 -10.39
C THR A 18 -32.34 33.16 -9.23
N GLY A 19 -33.38 33.01 -8.39
CA GLY A 19 -33.42 32.03 -7.31
C GLY A 19 -33.36 30.58 -7.80
N LEU A 20 -34.08 30.25 -8.88
CA LEU A 20 -34.01 28.94 -9.52
C LEU A 20 -32.65 28.69 -10.19
N ILE A 21 -32.06 29.69 -10.85
CA ILE A 21 -30.72 29.57 -11.44
C ILE A 21 -29.67 29.39 -10.34
N ILE A 22 -29.76 30.12 -9.23
CA ILE A 22 -28.86 29.96 -8.07
C ILE A 22 -29.07 28.60 -7.42
N ALA A 23 -30.31 28.13 -7.25
CA ALA A 23 -30.58 26.80 -6.69
C ALA A 23 -30.09 25.69 -7.63
N THR A 24 -30.27 25.82 -8.95
CA THR A 24 -29.78 24.86 -9.94
C THR A 24 -28.26 24.90 -10.05
N TYR A 25 -27.65 26.09 -9.95
CA TYR A 25 -26.20 26.29 -9.89
C TYR A 25 -25.62 25.67 -8.62
N LEU A 26 -26.24 25.88 -7.45
CA LEU A 26 -25.84 25.28 -6.17
C LEU A 26 -26.01 23.76 -6.19
N VAL A 27 -27.10 23.23 -6.76
CA VAL A 27 -27.35 21.78 -6.89
C VAL A 27 -26.39 21.14 -7.91
N GLN A 28 -26.07 21.80 -9.03
CA GLN A 28 -25.08 21.32 -10.00
C GLN A 28 -23.63 21.49 -9.50
N HIS A 29 -23.36 22.43 -8.59
CA HIS A 29 -22.03 22.66 -8.00
C HIS A 29 -21.84 22.01 -6.62
N GLN A 30 -22.80 21.20 -6.12
CA GLN A 30 -22.62 20.39 -4.90
C GLN A 30 -21.63 19.22 -5.03
N VAL A 31 -20.86 19.12 -6.13
CA VAL A 31 -19.71 18.18 -6.26
C VAL A 31 -18.37 18.91 -6.37
N ARG A 32 -18.29 20.21 -6.10
CA ARG A 32 -16.99 20.87 -5.87
C ARG A 32 -17.02 21.76 -4.62
N PHE A 33 -17.13 21.12 -3.47
CA PHE A 33 -16.53 21.68 -2.25
C PHE A 33 -15.01 21.68 -2.46
N ASN A 34 -14.48 22.80 -2.94
CA ASN A 34 -13.14 23.21 -2.58
C ASN A 34 -13.31 24.49 -1.76
N PRO A 35 -13.34 24.42 -0.41
CA PRO A 35 -13.01 25.60 0.34
C PRO A 35 -11.52 25.82 0.10
N LYS A 36 -11.18 26.70 -0.85
CA LYS A 36 -9.98 27.50 -0.67
C LYS A 36 -10.21 28.26 0.64
N ALA A 37 -9.73 27.68 1.73
CA ALA A 37 -9.47 28.41 2.94
C ALA A 37 -8.71 29.67 2.53
N SER A 38 -9.23 30.82 2.93
CA SER A 38 -8.52 32.08 2.90
C SER A 38 -7.11 31.85 3.45
N GLU A 39 -6.11 32.41 2.76
CA GLU A 39 -4.71 32.51 3.17
C GLU A 39 -4.56 33.31 4.47
N GLU A 40 -5.02 32.74 5.59
CA GLU A 40 -4.25 32.80 6.81
C GLU A 40 -3.54 31.46 6.88
N GLN A 41 -2.20 31.48 6.96
CA GLN A 41 -1.43 30.31 7.38
C GLN A 41 -1.84 29.97 8.82
N THR A 42 -2.99 29.32 9.00
CA THR A 42 -3.28 28.60 10.23
C THR A 42 -2.22 27.53 10.33
N THR A 43 -1.28 27.72 11.23
CA THR A 43 -0.27 26.72 11.59
C THR A 43 -0.99 25.46 12.07
N ILE A 44 -1.12 24.48 11.17
CA ILE A 44 -1.70 23.17 11.49
C ILE A 44 -0.75 22.49 12.48
N THR A 45 -1.16 22.33 13.73
CA THR A 45 -0.31 21.73 14.76
C THR A 45 -0.60 20.23 14.89
N PRO A 46 0.43 19.38 15.09
CA PRO A 46 0.23 17.98 15.42
C PRO A 46 -0.66 17.80 16.65
N LEU A 47 -1.48 16.76 16.61
CA LEU A 47 -2.32 16.40 17.73
C LEU A 47 -1.48 15.80 18.86
N VAL A 48 -1.70 16.25 20.11
CA VAL A 48 -1.07 15.66 21.29
C VAL A 48 -2.02 14.60 21.86
N LEU A 49 -1.66 13.32 21.73
CA LEU A 49 -2.48 12.20 22.16
C LEU A 49 -2.08 11.66 23.55
N PRO A 50 -3.02 11.56 24.51
CA PRO A 50 -2.77 10.94 25.81
C PRO A 50 -2.34 9.48 25.65
N GLY A 51 -1.33 9.05 26.41
CA GLY A 51 -0.87 7.65 26.38
C GLY A 51 -0.07 7.23 25.15
N SER A 52 0.12 8.12 24.17
CA SER A 52 1.30 8.01 23.31
C SER A 52 2.53 8.13 24.22
N LEU A 53 3.60 7.38 23.94
CA LEU A 53 4.86 7.44 24.71
C LEU A 53 5.54 8.84 24.67
N LEU A 54 4.86 9.87 24.14
CA LEU A 54 5.39 11.15 23.69
C LEU A 54 4.78 12.38 24.34
N ASP A 55 3.83 12.26 25.27
CA ASP A 55 3.31 13.47 25.94
C ASP A 55 4.22 13.94 27.08
N THR A 56 5.51 14.07 26.78
CA THR A 56 6.51 14.69 27.66
C THR A 56 6.61 16.20 27.39
N GLY A 57 6.01 16.68 26.30
CA GLY A 57 6.18 18.04 25.79
C GLY A 57 7.56 18.32 25.18
N ILE A 58 8.43 17.31 25.09
CA ILE A 58 9.78 17.42 24.53
C ILE A 58 9.70 17.29 23.01
N ASP A 59 9.92 18.42 22.34
CA ASP A 59 9.97 18.48 20.88
C ASP A 59 11.44 18.52 20.42
N ALA A 60 11.89 17.44 19.79
CA ALA A 60 13.26 17.33 19.29
C ALA A 60 13.60 18.40 18.23
N TYR A 61 12.61 18.99 17.55
CA TYR A 61 12.82 20.11 16.63
C TYR A 61 13.25 21.40 17.33
N LYS A 62 13.01 21.50 18.66
CA LYS A 62 13.35 22.67 19.48
C LYS A 62 14.76 22.59 20.07
N PHE A 63 15.50 21.50 19.85
CA PHE A 63 16.90 21.45 20.25
C PHE A 63 17.74 22.39 19.39
N THR A 64 18.28 23.43 20.00
CA THR A 64 19.10 24.45 19.32
C THR A 64 20.54 23.99 19.08
N ASP A 65 20.97 22.92 19.76
CA ASP A 65 22.33 22.40 19.79
C ASP A 65 22.50 21.04 19.09
N VAL A 66 21.47 20.57 18.37
CA VAL A 66 21.52 19.36 17.54
C VAL A 66 21.43 19.76 16.06
N ASP A 67 22.54 19.64 15.34
CA ASP A 67 22.56 19.86 13.89
C ASP A 67 21.73 18.76 13.19
N ARG A 68 20.74 19.16 12.38
CA ARG A 68 19.86 18.26 11.63
C ARG A 68 20.61 17.37 10.62
N ASN A 69 21.76 17.84 10.14
CA ASN A 69 22.59 17.07 9.22
C ASN A 69 23.59 16.14 9.94
N SER A 70 23.63 16.19 11.28
CA SER A 70 24.49 15.30 12.07
C SER A 70 24.04 13.84 11.96
N TRP A 71 25.00 12.92 12.08
CA TRP A 71 24.74 11.49 12.07
C TRP A 71 23.83 11.03 13.23
N SER A 72 23.84 11.78 14.35
CA SER A 72 23.16 11.45 15.59
C SER A 72 21.73 11.99 15.67
N TRP A 73 21.42 13.05 14.91
CA TRP A 73 20.11 13.70 14.91
C TRP A 73 18.96 12.70 14.73
N LYS A 74 19.08 11.76 13.78
CA LYS A 74 18.04 10.76 13.51
C LYS A 74 17.75 9.82 14.69
N TYR A 75 18.72 9.60 15.59
CA TYR A 75 18.53 8.81 16.81
C TYR A 75 17.99 9.68 17.95
N ILE A 76 18.51 10.90 18.09
CA ILE A 76 18.09 11.86 19.11
C ILE A 76 16.60 12.20 18.95
N GLN A 77 16.13 12.47 17.73
CA GLN A 77 14.72 12.77 17.49
C GLN A 77 13.77 11.62 17.84
N GLN A 78 14.28 10.38 17.92
CA GLN A 78 13.50 9.19 18.26
C GLN A 78 13.53 8.90 19.75
N ILE A 79 14.64 9.21 20.43
CA ILE A 79 14.82 8.91 21.87
C ILE A 79 14.36 10.04 22.77
N ALA A 80 14.58 11.30 22.38
CA ALA A 80 14.27 12.44 23.25
C ALA A 80 12.78 12.53 23.62
N PRO A 81 11.81 12.31 22.70
CA PRO A 81 10.40 12.34 23.06
C PRO A 81 9.98 11.26 24.07
N LEU A 82 10.74 10.17 24.20
CA LEU A 82 10.49 9.06 25.14
C LEU A 82 10.92 9.37 26.58
N ASP A 83 11.50 10.55 26.82
CA ASP A 83 12.05 10.99 28.12
C ASP A 83 13.11 10.03 28.70
N ILE A 84 13.71 9.16 27.88
CA ILE A 84 14.79 8.28 28.36
C ILE A 84 16.04 9.10 28.65
N ILE A 85 16.47 9.90 27.67
CA ILE A 85 17.63 10.78 27.78
C ILE A 85 17.10 12.21 27.93
N VAL A 86 16.87 12.62 29.17
CA VAL A 86 16.34 13.95 29.48
C VAL A 86 17.44 14.99 29.26
N PRO A 87 17.16 16.13 28.60
CA PRO A 87 18.06 17.28 28.62
C PRO A 87 18.28 17.76 30.07
N PRO A 88 19.45 18.33 30.41
CA PRO A 88 19.68 18.87 31.74
C PRO A 88 18.58 19.89 32.10
N PRO A 89 18.14 19.98 33.37
CA PRO A 89 16.99 20.80 33.77
C PRO A 89 17.15 22.32 33.57
N ALA A 90 18.26 22.81 33.00
CA ALA A 90 18.55 24.23 32.84
C ALA A 90 18.00 24.87 31.55
N THR A 91 17.75 24.09 30.48
CA THR A 91 17.23 24.62 29.20
C THR A 91 16.40 23.54 28.48
N PRO A 92 15.06 23.70 28.36
CA PRO A 92 14.21 22.75 27.62
C PRO A 92 14.47 22.73 26.10
N THR A 93 15.52 23.41 25.63
CA THR A 93 15.91 23.60 24.23
C THR A 93 17.31 23.08 23.91
N GLU A 94 18.02 22.41 24.82
CA GLU A 94 19.37 21.88 24.55
C GLU A 94 19.49 20.41 24.92
N PHE A 95 19.95 19.57 23.99
CA PHE A 95 20.16 18.13 24.22
C PHE A 95 21.52 17.81 24.86
N ASN A 96 22.51 18.69 24.68
CA ASN A 96 23.94 18.54 24.95
C ASN A 96 24.55 17.26 24.34
N PRO A 97 24.65 17.14 23.00
CA PRO A 97 25.12 15.93 22.32
C PRO A 97 26.48 15.41 22.79
N GLN A 98 27.43 16.32 23.05
CA GLN A 98 28.81 16.00 23.41
C GLN A 98 29.02 15.76 24.92
N GLY A 99 28.00 16.00 25.75
CA GLY A 99 28.09 15.76 27.19
C GLY A 99 28.39 14.31 27.51
N GLU A 100 29.36 14.06 28.38
CA GLU A 100 29.71 12.71 28.83
C GLU A 100 28.74 12.19 29.90
N VAL A 101 28.29 10.95 29.71
CA VAL A 101 27.28 10.31 30.56
C VAL A 101 27.90 9.82 31.87
N SER A 102 27.34 10.24 33.00
CA SER A 102 27.70 9.72 34.33
C SER A 102 27.05 8.35 34.60
N ARG A 103 27.55 7.61 35.59
CA ARG A 103 26.94 6.34 36.01
C ARG A 103 25.53 6.53 36.57
N SER A 104 25.28 7.66 37.24
CA SER A 104 23.95 8.05 37.71
C SER A 104 22.97 8.28 36.54
N ASP A 105 23.39 9.01 35.50
CA ASP A 105 22.58 9.22 34.29
C ASP A 105 22.28 7.89 33.60
N MET A 106 23.31 7.05 33.44
CA MET A 106 23.16 5.73 32.82
C MET A 106 22.18 4.85 33.59
N ALA A 107 22.18 4.89 34.93
CA ALA A 107 21.22 4.14 35.74
C ALA A 107 19.77 4.55 35.44
N GLN A 108 19.51 5.84 35.30
CA GLN A 108 18.21 6.37 34.92
C GLN A 108 17.82 5.91 33.52
N PHE A 109 18.72 6.02 32.54
CA PHE A 109 18.44 5.63 31.15
C PHE A 109 18.08 4.14 31.07
N LEU A 110 18.82 3.28 31.76
CA LEU A 110 18.58 1.83 31.81
C LEU A 110 17.24 1.50 32.47
N LEU A 111 16.90 2.13 33.60
CA LEU A 111 15.63 1.88 34.27
C LEU A 111 14.44 2.37 33.43
N LYS A 112 14.52 3.58 32.86
CA LYS A 112 13.48 4.09 31.97
C LYS A 112 13.29 3.18 30.75
N THR A 113 14.39 2.71 30.16
CA THR A 113 14.36 1.74 29.05
C THR A 113 13.71 0.41 29.48
N TYR A 114 14.06 -0.12 30.65
CA TYR A 114 13.45 -1.34 31.19
C TYR A 114 11.94 -1.18 31.39
N LYS A 115 11.52 -0.11 32.07
CA LYS A 115 10.10 0.20 32.32
C LYS A 115 9.33 0.33 31.02
N LEU A 116 9.94 0.99 30.04
CA LEU A 116 9.33 1.21 28.72
C LEU A 116 9.15 -0.08 27.93
N ILE A 117 10.15 -0.98 27.94
CA ILE A 117 10.07 -2.25 27.20
C ILE A 117 9.16 -3.27 27.90
N THR A 118 9.22 -3.34 29.23
CA THR A 118 8.54 -4.41 30.00
C THR A 118 7.17 -3.99 30.54
N GLY A 119 6.90 -2.68 30.63
CA GLY A 119 5.76 -2.15 31.37
C GLY A 119 5.88 -2.32 32.90
N GLN A 120 7.02 -2.80 33.42
CA GLN A 120 7.19 -3.13 34.82
C GLN A 120 8.05 -2.10 35.55
N ASP A 121 7.63 -1.71 36.75
CA ASP A 121 8.47 -0.96 37.68
C ASP A 121 9.02 -1.92 38.76
N PRO A 122 10.31 -2.29 38.69
CA PRO A 122 10.88 -3.23 39.64
C PRO A 122 10.95 -2.59 41.05
N PRO A 123 10.87 -3.39 42.13
CA PRO A 123 11.03 -2.88 43.48
C PRO A 123 12.48 -2.42 43.72
N ALA A 124 12.64 -1.36 44.51
CA ALA A 124 13.95 -1.04 45.07
C ALA A 124 14.36 -2.12 46.08
N VAL A 125 15.64 -2.46 46.12
CA VAL A 125 16.22 -3.41 47.07
C VAL A 125 17.31 -2.73 47.90
N GLU A 126 17.67 -3.31 49.04
CA GLU A 126 18.84 -2.83 49.78
C GLU A 126 20.11 -2.99 48.93
N THR A 127 20.94 -1.95 48.94
CA THR A 127 22.22 -1.94 48.22
C THR A 127 23.39 -1.83 49.19
N PRO A 128 24.56 -2.39 48.86
CA PRO A 128 25.76 -2.23 49.67
C PRO A 128 26.48 -0.89 49.43
N PHE A 129 25.94 -0.02 48.55
CA PHE A 129 26.63 1.19 48.11
C PHE A 129 26.53 2.29 49.17
N THR A 130 27.68 2.69 49.70
CA THR A 130 27.78 3.70 50.76
C THR A 130 27.89 5.12 50.21
N ASP A 131 28.32 5.27 48.96
CA ASP A 131 28.59 6.52 48.27
C ASP A 131 27.37 7.15 47.60
N ILE A 132 26.20 6.52 47.68
CA ILE A 132 24.94 7.04 47.11
C ILE A 132 24.07 7.76 48.14
N GLN A 133 24.40 7.70 49.44
CA GLN A 133 23.56 8.19 50.53
C GLN A 133 23.27 9.69 50.48
N GLN A 134 24.15 10.47 49.83
CA GLN A 134 24.00 11.92 49.68
C GLN A 134 23.21 12.31 48.42
N LEU A 135 22.89 11.37 47.54
CA LEU A 135 22.08 11.63 46.35
C LEU A 135 20.60 11.84 46.73
N PRO A 136 19.80 12.50 45.88
CA PRO A 136 18.35 12.51 46.05
C PRO A 136 17.79 11.09 46.16
N GLN A 137 16.78 10.89 47.00
CA GLN A 137 16.19 9.56 47.24
C GLN A 137 15.75 8.87 45.95
N GLU A 138 15.19 9.62 45.00
CA GLU A 138 14.79 9.09 43.70
C GLU A 138 15.95 8.43 42.95
N ILE A 139 17.13 9.05 42.96
CA ILE A 139 18.33 8.50 42.30
C ILE A 139 18.85 7.28 43.04
N GLN A 140 18.79 7.28 44.38
CA GLN A 140 19.12 6.11 45.18
C GLN A 140 18.20 4.93 44.83
N ASP A 141 16.90 5.17 44.70
CA ASP A 141 15.90 4.17 44.33
C ASP A 141 16.15 3.63 42.92
N VAL A 142 16.52 4.49 41.96
CA VAL A 142 16.90 4.05 40.60
C VAL A 142 18.08 3.08 40.65
N ILE A 143 19.14 3.44 41.39
CA ILE A 143 20.35 2.61 41.52
C ILE A 143 20.00 1.27 42.19
N ALA A 144 19.18 1.31 43.25
CA ALA A 144 18.68 0.13 43.95
C ALA A 144 17.90 -0.81 43.02
N LYS A 145 17.00 -0.26 42.19
CA LYS A 145 16.22 -1.04 41.22
C LYS A 145 17.10 -1.74 40.19
N ILE A 146 18.03 -1.02 39.56
CA ILE A 146 18.91 -1.64 38.54
C ILE A 146 19.92 -2.63 39.16
N TYR A 147 20.27 -2.45 40.43
CA TYR A 147 21.05 -3.42 41.20
C TYR A 147 20.24 -4.70 41.47
N GLY A 148 18.98 -4.57 41.88
CA GLY A 148 18.05 -5.69 42.06
C GLY A 148 17.80 -6.48 40.76
N LEU A 149 17.75 -5.78 39.61
CA LEU A 149 17.71 -6.38 38.28
C LEU A 149 19.04 -7.03 37.84
N LYS A 150 20.11 -6.90 38.63
CA LYS A 150 21.46 -7.39 38.32
C LYS A 150 22.05 -6.78 37.05
N ILE A 151 21.64 -5.55 36.72
CA ILE A 151 22.20 -4.79 35.61
C ILE A 151 23.56 -4.18 36.00
N THR A 152 23.74 -3.84 37.28
CA THR A 152 24.98 -3.32 37.85
C THR A 152 25.39 -4.11 39.09
N ALA A 153 26.70 -4.14 39.36
CA ALA A 153 27.28 -4.64 40.60
C ALA A 153 28.07 -3.57 41.38
N GLY A 154 28.04 -2.31 40.93
CA GLY A 154 28.93 -1.25 41.43
C GLY A 154 30.29 -1.21 40.73
N VAL A 155 31.19 -0.35 41.20
CA VAL A 155 32.61 -0.35 40.80
C VAL A 155 33.49 -1.09 41.82
N SER A 156 32.99 -1.22 43.04
CA SER A 156 33.55 -2.05 44.11
C SER A 156 32.41 -2.72 44.88
N ALA A 157 32.73 -3.53 45.88
CA ALA A 157 31.71 -4.19 46.70
C ALA A 157 30.80 -3.20 47.46
N THR A 158 31.27 -1.97 47.70
CA THR A 158 30.60 -0.97 48.55
C THR A 158 30.42 0.39 47.88
N GLU A 159 30.77 0.53 46.60
CA GLU A 159 30.69 1.81 45.88
C GLU A 159 30.03 1.65 44.51
N PHE A 160 29.16 2.58 44.18
CA PHE A 160 28.54 2.71 42.87
C PHE A 160 29.29 3.66 41.94
N ALA A 161 29.96 4.69 42.48
CA ALA A 161 30.62 5.81 41.82
C ALA A 161 29.69 6.64 40.90
N PRO A 162 28.67 7.33 41.44
CA PRO A 162 27.62 7.97 40.64
C PRO A 162 28.13 9.00 39.61
N GLU A 163 29.14 9.79 39.97
CA GLU A 163 29.69 10.87 39.12
C GLU A 163 30.73 10.38 38.10
N GLN A 164 31.21 9.15 38.24
CA GLN A 164 32.19 8.60 37.31
C GLN A 164 31.57 8.48 35.91
N LYS A 165 32.34 8.89 34.89
CA LYS A 165 31.93 8.78 33.49
C LYS A 165 31.94 7.34 33.03
N VAL A 166 30.93 6.98 32.23
CA VAL A 166 30.76 5.62 31.72
C VAL A 166 31.55 5.47 30.43
N ASN A 167 32.49 4.53 30.43
CA ASN A 167 33.20 4.16 29.21
C ASN A 167 32.43 3.15 28.35
N ARG A 168 32.85 2.98 27.10
CA ARG A 168 32.20 2.08 26.13
C ARG A 168 32.20 0.62 26.56
N ALA A 169 33.22 0.14 27.27
CA ALA A 169 33.23 -1.20 27.84
C ALA A 169 32.13 -1.40 28.89
N GLN A 170 32.00 -0.47 29.84
CA GLN A 170 30.93 -0.49 30.84
C GLN A 170 29.54 -0.37 30.20
N MET A 171 29.41 0.49 29.18
CA MET A 171 28.16 0.69 28.41
C MET A 171 27.59 -0.63 27.89
N VAL A 172 28.39 -1.40 27.15
CA VAL A 172 27.91 -2.66 26.55
C VAL A 172 27.65 -3.73 27.60
N THR A 173 28.34 -3.71 28.73
CA THR A 173 28.06 -4.59 29.86
C THR A 173 26.71 -4.28 30.49
N PHE A 174 26.39 -3.00 30.71
CA PHE A 174 25.08 -2.60 31.19
C PHE A 174 23.97 -3.01 30.22
N LEU A 175 24.12 -2.72 28.92
CA LEU A 175 23.11 -3.08 27.92
C LEU A 175 22.96 -4.60 27.79
N SER A 176 24.05 -5.37 27.79
CA SER A 176 23.96 -6.83 27.75
C SER A 176 23.29 -7.40 29.01
N SER A 177 23.47 -6.76 30.17
CA SER A 177 22.83 -7.18 31.42
C SER A 177 21.37 -6.77 31.47
N LEU A 178 21.02 -5.59 30.93
CA LEU A 178 19.64 -5.16 30.72
C LEU A 178 18.92 -6.12 29.76
N TYR A 179 19.56 -6.55 28.67
CA TYR A 179 19.00 -7.57 27.78
C TYR A 179 18.62 -8.81 28.57
N LYS A 180 19.55 -9.35 29.37
CA LYS A 180 19.30 -10.52 30.21
C LYS A 180 18.19 -10.28 31.24
N ALA A 181 18.12 -9.09 31.83
CA ALA A 181 17.06 -8.76 32.79
C ALA A 181 15.66 -8.77 32.14
N ILE A 182 15.57 -8.48 30.83
CA ILE A 182 14.33 -8.49 30.07
C ILE A 182 14.03 -9.88 29.50
N SER A 183 15.00 -10.53 28.87
CA SER A 183 14.82 -11.79 28.12
C SER A 183 15.05 -13.05 28.95
N GLY A 184 15.66 -12.95 30.12
CA GLY A 184 16.07 -14.06 30.98
C GLY A 184 17.47 -14.62 30.68
N GLU A 185 18.02 -14.37 29.48
CA GLU A 185 19.30 -14.94 29.05
C GLU A 185 20.24 -13.91 28.42
N PHE A 186 21.54 -14.19 28.45
CA PHE A 186 22.48 -13.39 27.67
C PHE A 186 22.40 -13.77 26.19
N PRO A 187 22.55 -12.82 25.26
CA PRO A 187 22.61 -13.15 23.85
C PRO A 187 23.87 -13.99 23.54
N PRO A 188 23.88 -14.74 22.44
CA PRO A 188 25.06 -15.48 22.02
C PRO A 188 26.19 -14.53 21.63
N GLU A 189 27.42 -15.03 21.72
CA GLU A 189 28.60 -14.32 21.26
C GLU A 189 28.81 -14.56 19.77
N THR A 190 29.38 -13.56 19.10
CA THR A 190 29.93 -13.69 17.75
C THR A 190 31.37 -13.19 17.75
N ASP A 191 32.17 -13.64 16.79
CA ASP A 191 33.46 -13.02 16.56
C ASP A 191 33.32 -11.59 16.05
N VAL A 192 34.29 -10.77 16.43
CA VAL A 192 34.30 -9.33 16.21
C VAL A 192 35.60 -8.92 15.51
N PRO A 193 35.57 -7.88 14.67
CA PRO A 193 36.74 -7.42 13.93
C PRO A 193 37.68 -6.51 14.75
N PHE A 194 37.36 -6.26 16.03
CA PHE A 194 38.05 -5.28 16.84
C PHE A 194 39.39 -5.79 17.36
N THR A 195 40.45 -5.02 17.13
CA THR A 195 41.81 -5.38 17.54
C THR A 195 42.23 -4.79 18.89
N ASP A 196 41.51 -3.77 19.36
CA ASP A 196 41.80 -2.98 20.57
C ASP A 196 41.07 -3.46 21.83
N ILE A 197 40.37 -4.60 21.75
CA ILE A 197 39.59 -5.16 22.87
C ILE A 197 40.38 -6.18 23.72
N TYR A 198 41.56 -6.59 23.25
CA TYR A 198 42.39 -7.62 23.91
C TYR A 198 43.39 -7.03 24.93
N ASP A 199 43.03 -5.89 25.52
CA ASP A 199 43.78 -5.31 26.62
C ASP A 199 43.54 -6.12 27.92
N PRO A 200 44.58 -6.55 28.65
CA PRO A 200 44.43 -7.32 29.87
C PRO A 200 43.50 -6.69 30.92
N ASP A 201 43.46 -5.36 31.04
CA ASP A 201 42.62 -4.66 32.02
C ASP A 201 41.13 -4.64 31.62
N LEU A 202 40.83 -5.01 30.37
CA LEU A 202 39.50 -4.96 29.77
C LEU A 202 38.99 -6.32 29.30
N GLU A 203 39.74 -7.40 29.57
CA GLU A 203 39.38 -8.77 29.20
C GLU A 203 37.95 -9.15 29.67
N TRP A 204 37.54 -8.65 30.84
CA TRP A 204 36.20 -8.85 31.39
C TRP A 204 35.07 -8.33 30.48
N SER A 205 35.34 -7.32 29.65
CA SER A 205 34.37 -6.66 28.78
C SER A 205 34.21 -7.33 27.42
N VAL A 206 35.21 -8.09 26.97
CA VAL A 206 35.28 -8.70 25.62
C VAL A 206 34.02 -9.49 25.28
N LYS A 207 33.56 -10.35 26.20
CA LYS A 207 32.33 -11.14 26.00
C LYS A 207 31.09 -10.26 25.77
N TYR A 208 30.98 -9.12 26.46
CA TYR A 208 29.85 -8.21 26.32
C TYR A 208 29.93 -7.41 25.01
N ILE A 209 31.15 -7.07 24.56
CA ILE A 209 31.38 -6.48 23.23
C ILE A 209 30.93 -7.47 22.15
N LYS A 210 31.36 -8.73 22.22
CA LYS A 210 30.93 -9.80 21.29
C LYS A 210 29.41 -9.97 21.26
N LYS A 211 28.77 -10.02 22.43
CA LYS A 211 27.31 -10.11 22.61
C LYS A 211 26.55 -8.95 21.98
N THR A 212 26.98 -7.72 22.26
CA THR A 212 26.30 -6.52 21.73
C THR A 212 26.57 -6.27 20.26
N TYR A 213 27.74 -6.67 19.75
CA TYR A 213 28.04 -6.69 18.31
C TYR A 213 27.17 -7.71 17.54
N ASN A 214 26.95 -8.89 18.13
CA ASN A 214 26.03 -9.89 17.57
C ASN A 214 24.63 -9.32 17.35
N LEU A 215 24.12 -8.59 18.35
CA LEU A 215 22.82 -7.93 18.31
C LEU A 215 22.77 -6.65 17.46
N LYS A 216 23.90 -6.24 16.86
CA LYS A 216 24.01 -4.96 16.13
C LYS A 216 23.60 -3.75 16.98
N ILE A 217 23.85 -3.81 18.30
CA ILE A 217 23.76 -2.65 19.21
C ILE A 217 24.94 -1.69 18.94
N THR A 218 26.08 -2.23 18.51
CA THR A 218 27.30 -1.47 18.23
C THR A 218 28.01 -1.98 16.98
N ALA A 219 28.62 -1.07 16.23
CA ALA A 219 29.50 -1.38 15.10
C ALA A 219 30.98 -1.07 15.39
N GLY A 220 31.30 -0.57 16.59
CA GLY A 220 32.62 0.01 16.91
C GLY A 220 32.72 1.49 16.58
N THR A 221 33.90 2.07 16.79
CA THR A 221 34.26 3.44 16.39
C THR A 221 34.91 3.48 15.00
N SER A 222 35.39 2.33 14.52
CA SER A 222 35.81 2.10 13.15
C SER A 222 35.50 0.66 12.75
N ALA A 223 35.79 0.28 11.50
CA ALA A 223 35.63 -1.10 11.05
C ALA A 223 36.43 -2.13 11.89
N THR A 224 37.51 -1.71 12.56
CA THR A 224 38.43 -2.59 13.29
C THR A 224 38.73 -2.11 14.73
N THR A 225 38.03 -1.09 15.22
CA THR A 225 38.28 -0.48 16.54
C THR A 225 36.98 -0.30 17.30
N PHE A 226 36.98 -0.66 18.59
CA PHE A 226 35.82 -0.49 19.47
C PHE A 226 35.93 0.73 20.39
N SER A 227 37.15 1.14 20.75
CA SER A 227 37.52 2.16 21.72
C SER A 227 36.96 1.91 23.14
N PRO A 228 37.29 0.79 23.80
CA PRO A 228 36.64 0.39 25.05
C PRO A 228 36.82 1.37 26.23
N ARG A 229 37.89 2.18 26.23
CA ARG A 229 38.19 3.16 27.29
C ARG A 229 37.55 4.53 27.07
N ASP A 230 37.06 4.83 25.86
CA ASP A 230 36.47 6.14 25.58
C ASP A 230 35.17 6.30 26.36
N ASN A 231 34.94 7.50 26.90
CA ASN A 231 33.69 7.86 27.55
C ASN A 231 32.56 7.96 26.51
N VAL A 232 31.35 7.58 26.92
CA VAL A 232 30.17 7.67 26.06
C VAL A 232 29.54 9.05 26.16
N THR A 233 29.36 9.70 25.01
CA THR A 233 28.61 10.96 24.91
C THR A 233 27.10 10.72 24.86
N ARG A 234 26.29 11.74 25.14
CA ARG A 234 24.82 11.65 25.12
C ARG A 234 24.25 11.30 23.75
N GLU A 235 24.85 11.78 22.66
CA GLU A 235 24.42 11.40 21.31
C GLU A 235 24.76 9.94 20.94
N GLN A 236 25.90 9.44 21.42
CA GLN A 236 26.26 8.03 21.30
C GLN A 236 25.31 7.17 22.14
N MET A 237 24.95 7.62 23.34
CA MET A 237 23.95 6.95 24.17
C MET A 237 22.59 6.85 23.46
N ALA A 238 22.10 7.93 22.84
CA ALA A 238 20.85 7.89 22.09
C ALA A 238 20.88 6.79 21.03
N THR A 239 22.02 6.65 20.34
CA THR A 239 22.24 5.60 19.34
C THR A 239 22.23 4.20 19.95
N PHE A 240 22.89 4.02 21.10
CA PHE A 240 22.92 2.74 21.81
C PHE A 240 21.54 2.31 22.32
N ILE A 241 20.83 3.20 23.00
CA ILE A 241 19.48 2.96 23.50
C ILE A 241 18.52 2.68 22.35
N PHE A 242 18.55 3.49 21.29
CA PHE A 242 17.75 3.24 20.09
C PHE A 242 18.01 1.84 19.51
N SER A 243 19.28 1.48 19.35
CA SER A 243 19.68 0.19 18.81
C SER A 243 19.29 -0.98 19.73
N PHE A 244 19.36 -0.77 21.05
CA PHE A 244 18.95 -1.74 22.05
C PHE A 244 17.43 -1.96 22.03
N MET A 245 16.64 -0.89 22.07
CA MET A 245 15.18 -1.00 22.14
C MET A 245 14.58 -1.63 20.88
N ARG A 246 15.23 -1.45 19.72
CA ARG A 246 14.85 -2.13 18.48
C ARG A 246 14.82 -3.66 18.62
N LEU A 247 15.62 -4.24 19.51
CA LEU A 247 15.66 -5.69 19.74
C LEU A 247 14.37 -6.25 20.34
N PHE A 248 13.63 -5.41 21.04
CA PHE A 248 12.34 -5.74 21.63
C PHE A 248 11.19 -5.19 20.77
N GLY A 249 11.54 -4.70 19.58
CA GLY A 249 10.62 -4.26 18.54
C GLY A 249 9.81 -5.42 17.95
N PRO A 250 8.57 -5.15 17.49
CA PRO A 250 7.68 -6.14 16.91
C PRO A 250 8.33 -7.00 15.80
N SER A 251 9.12 -6.36 14.93
CA SER A 251 9.85 -7.02 13.83
C SER A 251 10.93 -8.01 14.30
N TRP A 252 11.56 -7.80 15.46
CA TRP A 252 12.57 -8.70 16.02
C TRP A 252 11.99 -9.79 16.94
N ASN A 253 10.77 -9.59 17.44
CA ASN A 253 10.01 -10.63 18.15
C ASN A 253 9.46 -11.71 17.20
N ASN A 254 9.53 -11.52 15.88
CA ASN A 254 9.24 -12.53 14.87
C ASN A 254 10.43 -12.70 13.91
N PRO A 255 11.45 -13.52 14.26
CA PRO A 255 12.67 -13.68 13.45
C PRO A 255 12.41 -14.28 12.07
N SER A 256 11.23 -14.86 11.82
CA SER A 256 10.81 -15.36 10.51
C SER A 256 10.03 -14.35 9.67
N LEU A 257 9.63 -13.19 10.21
CA LEU A 257 8.74 -12.25 9.53
C LEU A 257 9.29 -11.78 8.19
N ALA A 258 10.60 -11.51 8.11
CA ALA A 258 11.23 -11.09 6.86
C ALA A 258 11.09 -12.15 5.75
N SER A 259 11.25 -13.43 6.09
CA SER A 259 11.04 -14.53 5.14
C SER A 259 9.57 -14.74 4.82
N GLU A 260 8.68 -14.57 5.80
CA GLU A 260 7.24 -14.67 5.59
C GLU A 260 6.75 -13.59 4.62
N LEU A 261 7.15 -12.33 4.85
CA LEU A 261 6.83 -11.19 4.00
C LEU A 261 7.50 -11.28 2.64
N ALA A 262 8.74 -11.78 2.55
CA ALA A 262 9.40 -12.02 1.27
C ALA A 262 8.60 -12.96 0.36
N ASN A 263 7.91 -13.94 0.96
CA ASN A 263 7.04 -14.89 0.27
C ASN A 263 5.61 -14.37 0.10
N LEU A 264 5.28 -13.15 0.52
CA LEU A 264 3.95 -12.58 0.37
C LEU A 264 3.79 -12.04 -1.06
N HIS A 265 3.19 -12.84 -1.94
CA HIS A 265 2.90 -12.46 -3.33
C HIS A 265 1.40 -12.23 -3.47
N SER A 266 1.01 -10.98 -3.55
CA SER A 266 -0.39 -10.58 -3.56
C SER A 266 -0.79 -9.81 -4.80
N THR A 267 -2.10 -9.74 -5.01
CA THR A 267 -2.72 -8.82 -5.96
C THR A 267 -3.92 -8.16 -5.32
N THR A 268 -4.20 -6.92 -5.72
CA THR A 268 -5.33 -6.15 -5.20
C THR A 268 -6.63 -6.65 -5.81
N TYR A 269 -7.58 -6.94 -4.94
CA TYR A 269 -8.93 -7.32 -5.33
C TYR A 269 -9.90 -6.20 -4.96
N PHE A 270 -10.40 -5.51 -5.98
CA PHE A 270 -11.31 -4.39 -5.82
C PHE A 270 -12.73 -4.81 -5.51
N LEU A 271 -13.32 -4.00 -4.63
CA LEU A 271 -14.63 -4.21 -4.04
C LEU A 271 -15.51 -3.02 -4.42
N SER A 272 -15.85 -2.84 -5.69
CA SER A 272 -16.98 -1.97 -6.02
C SER A 272 -18.29 -2.68 -5.63
N ALA A 273 -18.59 -2.63 -4.32
CA ALA A 273 -19.79 -3.01 -3.56
C ALA A 273 -20.37 -4.44 -3.72
N PRO A 274 -20.58 -5.14 -2.60
CA PRO A 274 -19.60 -5.57 -1.61
C PRO A 274 -18.93 -6.89 -2.06
N VAL A 275 -17.70 -7.20 -1.60
CA VAL A 275 -16.91 -8.42 -1.95
C VAL A 275 -17.74 -9.65 -2.26
N SER A 276 -18.04 -9.94 -3.51
CA SER A 276 -18.83 -11.14 -3.79
C SER A 276 -17.95 -12.36 -3.51
N ILE A 277 -18.29 -13.12 -2.48
CA ILE A 277 -17.61 -14.37 -2.18
C ILE A 277 -17.76 -15.33 -3.37
N GLU A 278 -18.87 -15.24 -4.09
CA GLU A 278 -19.14 -15.98 -5.32
C GLU A 278 -18.15 -15.60 -6.42
N LYS A 279 -17.96 -14.30 -6.69
CA LYS A 279 -17.00 -13.82 -7.69
C LYS A 279 -15.56 -14.16 -7.28
N LEU A 280 -15.21 -13.99 -6.01
CA LEU A 280 -13.89 -14.37 -5.52
C LEU A 280 -13.66 -15.89 -5.71
N ASN A 281 -14.62 -16.73 -5.35
CA ASN A 281 -14.53 -18.17 -5.52
C ASN A 281 -14.32 -18.59 -6.98
N GLN A 282 -14.87 -17.83 -7.94
CA GLN A 282 -14.61 -18.05 -9.37
C GLN A 282 -13.17 -17.69 -9.78
N TRP A 283 -12.62 -16.60 -9.26
CA TRP A 283 -11.28 -16.13 -9.64
C TRP A 283 -10.15 -16.84 -8.90
N LEU A 284 -10.42 -17.35 -7.70
CA LEU A 284 -9.40 -17.89 -6.80
C LEU A 284 -8.50 -18.96 -7.44
N PRO A 285 -9.01 -19.92 -8.23
CA PRO A 285 -8.17 -20.88 -8.92
C PRO A 285 -7.14 -20.23 -9.86
N GLU A 286 -7.56 -19.21 -10.62
CA GLU A 286 -6.70 -18.53 -11.59
C GLU A 286 -5.69 -17.58 -10.94
N ILE A 287 -6.10 -16.91 -9.85
CA ILE A 287 -5.21 -16.11 -9.00
C ILE A 287 -4.08 -16.99 -8.46
N LYS A 288 -4.43 -18.17 -7.92
CA LYS A 288 -3.46 -19.14 -7.40
C LYS A 288 -2.59 -19.72 -8.50
N GLN A 289 -3.16 -20.04 -9.66
CA GLN A 289 -2.39 -20.54 -10.81
C GLN A 289 -1.33 -19.54 -11.26
N THR A 290 -1.62 -18.24 -11.18
CA THR A 290 -0.67 -17.16 -11.48
C THR A 290 0.51 -17.13 -10.48
N GLY A 291 0.38 -17.77 -9.31
CA GLY A 291 1.41 -17.83 -8.27
C GLY A 291 1.16 -16.88 -7.10
N PHE A 292 0.05 -16.13 -7.09
CA PHE A 292 -0.33 -15.32 -5.94
C PHE A 292 -0.81 -16.21 -4.78
N ASN A 293 -0.34 -15.91 -3.58
CA ASN A 293 -0.68 -16.63 -2.35
C ASN A 293 -1.37 -15.73 -1.31
N ALA A 294 -1.64 -14.48 -1.67
CA ALA A 294 -2.30 -13.51 -0.81
C ALA A 294 -3.17 -12.55 -1.62
N LEU A 295 -4.14 -11.93 -0.97
CA LEU A 295 -4.97 -10.89 -1.56
C LEU A 295 -4.97 -9.63 -0.71
N TRP A 296 -4.88 -8.49 -1.39
CA TRP A 296 -5.05 -7.18 -0.79
C TRP A 296 -6.47 -6.70 -1.04
N PHE A 297 -7.21 -6.41 0.04
CA PHE A 297 -8.59 -5.92 -0.06
C PHE A 297 -8.64 -4.42 0.21
N VAL A 298 -9.42 -3.69 -0.58
CA VAL A 298 -9.66 -2.27 -0.35
C VAL A 298 -10.88 -2.13 0.56
N ASN A 299 -10.66 -2.04 1.87
CA ASN A 299 -11.72 -1.94 2.88
C ASN A 299 -11.88 -0.49 3.33
N ALA A 300 -13.04 0.12 3.08
CA ALA A 300 -13.29 1.49 3.54
C ALA A 300 -13.74 1.52 5.00
N TRP A 301 -13.22 2.45 5.81
CA TRP A 301 -13.57 2.60 7.22
C TRP A 301 -15.10 2.69 7.42
N LYS A 302 -15.77 3.50 6.61
CA LYS A 302 -17.24 3.66 6.67
C LYS A 302 -18.01 2.35 6.54
N GLU A 303 -17.51 1.38 5.77
CA GLU A 303 -18.22 0.13 5.56
C GLU A 303 -18.37 -0.67 6.86
N PHE A 304 -17.37 -0.61 7.73
CA PHE A 304 -17.34 -1.37 8.99
C PHE A 304 -17.80 -0.55 10.20
N ASN A 305 -17.61 0.77 10.17
CA ASN A 305 -18.02 1.67 11.23
C ASN A 305 -18.60 2.97 10.66
N PRO A 306 -19.88 2.97 10.25
CA PRO A 306 -20.51 4.10 9.57
C PRO A 306 -20.76 5.31 10.47
N GLN A 307 -20.91 5.13 11.78
CA GLN A 307 -21.17 6.22 12.75
C GLN A 307 -20.20 6.14 13.95
N PRO A 308 -18.91 6.46 13.74
CA PRO A 308 -17.85 6.30 14.75
C PRO A 308 -17.99 7.23 15.96
N LEU A 309 -18.64 8.39 15.79
CA LEU A 309 -18.76 9.43 16.84
C LEU A 309 -20.03 9.28 17.70
N THR A 310 -20.86 8.28 17.45
CA THR A 310 -22.03 7.98 18.30
C THR A 310 -21.58 7.31 19.60
N ASN A 311 -22.40 7.38 20.65
CA ASN A 311 -22.12 6.71 21.92
C ASN A 311 -23.28 5.77 22.30
N PRO A 312 -23.11 4.44 22.18
CA PRO A 312 -21.92 3.74 21.67
C PRO A 312 -21.75 3.89 20.14
N PRO A 313 -20.53 3.72 19.58
CA PRO A 313 -20.30 3.71 18.14
C PRO A 313 -21.12 2.62 17.43
N VAL A 314 -21.62 2.91 16.22
CA VAL A 314 -22.39 1.93 15.43
C VAL A 314 -21.49 1.21 14.44
N TYR A 315 -21.43 -0.12 14.56
CA TYR A 315 -20.69 -1.02 13.67
C TYR A 315 -21.61 -1.74 12.70
N ASN A 316 -21.09 -2.09 11.52
CA ASN A 316 -21.82 -2.84 10.51
C ASN A 316 -21.51 -4.35 10.63
N ASP A 317 -22.31 -5.06 11.41
CA ASP A 317 -22.13 -6.51 11.65
C ASP A 317 -22.18 -7.34 10.35
N ALA A 318 -22.98 -6.91 9.36
CA ALA A 318 -23.08 -7.60 8.08
C ALA A 318 -21.77 -7.50 7.27
N ALA A 319 -21.08 -6.36 7.33
CA ALA A 319 -19.76 -6.21 6.71
C ALA A 319 -18.71 -7.11 7.38
N PHE A 320 -18.71 -7.20 8.71
CA PHE A 320 -17.82 -8.10 9.45
C PHE A 320 -18.09 -9.58 9.13
N LEU A 321 -19.36 -10.00 9.13
CA LEU A 321 -19.74 -11.37 8.77
C LEU A 321 -19.20 -11.72 7.38
N LYS A 322 -19.43 -10.83 6.42
CA LYS A 322 -18.96 -10.99 5.05
C LYS A 322 -17.43 -11.10 4.96
N LEU A 323 -16.70 -10.23 5.66
CA LEU A 323 -15.24 -10.32 5.76
C LEU A 323 -14.79 -11.67 6.30
N THR A 324 -15.38 -12.17 7.39
CA THR A 324 -15.00 -13.48 7.96
C THR A 324 -15.24 -14.64 7.00
N GLN A 325 -16.33 -14.61 6.22
CA GLN A 325 -16.58 -15.62 5.18
C GLN A 325 -15.50 -15.61 4.08
N ILE A 326 -15.01 -14.42 3.69
CA ILE A 326 -13.91 -14.30 2.73
C ILE A 326 -12.61 -14.82 3.33
N LEU A 327 -12.31 -14.48 4.58
CA LEU A 327 -11.12 -14.97 5.26
C LEU A 327 -11.15 -16.50 5.43
N ASP A 328 -12.32 -17.09 5.70
CA ASP A 328 -12.51 -18.54 5.72
C ASP A 328 -12.25 -19.15 4.33
N LEU A 329 -12.76 -18.54 3.25
CA LEU A 329 -12.50 -18.99 1.88
C LEU A 329 -11.01 -18.96 1.55
N LEU A 330 -10.30 -17.89 1.94
CA LEU A 330 -8.85 -17.79 1.75
C LEU A 330 -8.10 -18.84 2.57
N ARG A 331 -8.49 -19.06 3.82
CA ARG A 331 -7.90 -20.08 4.69
C ARG A 331 -8.03 -21.48 4.10
N GLN A 332 -9.23 -21.83 3.62
CA GLN A 332 -9.50 -23.10 2.94
C GLN A 332 -8.64 -23.27 1.67
N ASN A 333 -8.21 -22.17 1.07
CA ASN A 333 -7.38 -22.15 -0.12
C ASN A 333 -5.89 -21.88 0.18
N ASN A 334 -5.48 -21.89 1.44
CA ASN A 334 -4.11 -21.61 1.88
C ASN A 334 -3.58 -20.25 1.37
N MET A 335 -4.44 -19.22 1.42
CA MET A 335 -4.10 -17.86 1.05
C MET A 335 -4.14 -16.92 2.24
N LYS A 336 -3.35 -15.85 2.16
CA LYS A 336 -3.27 -14.78 3.17
C LYS A 336 -4.06 -13.55 2.74
N ALA A 337 -4.30 -12.63 3.67
CA ALA A 337 -5.00 -11.38 3.39
C ALA A 337 -4.21 -10.17 3.89
N ILE A 338 -4.23 -9.09 3.11
CA ILE A 338 -3.75 -7.77 3.52
C ILE A 338 -5.00 -6.88 3.68
N LEU A 339 -5.18 -6.33 4.88
CA LEU A 339 -6.33 -5.51 5.26
C LEU A 339 -5.87 -4.11 5.71
N PRO A 340 -5.91 -3.13 4.81
CA PRO A 340 -5.89 -1.71 5.13
C PRO A 340 -7.09 -1.31 5.96
N LEU A 341 -6.91 -0.43 6.94
CA LEU A 341 -8.00 -0.02 7.84
C LEU A 341 -8.37 1.47 7.73
N ASN A 342 -7.51 2.33 7.18
CA ASN A 342 -7.75 3.77 7.08
C ASN A 342 -7.99 4.26 5.64
N TYR A 343 -8.40 3.39 4.71
CA TYR A 343 -9.00 3.90 3.48
C TYR A 343 -10.29 4.62 3.84
N VAL A 344 -10.29 5.94 3.73
CA VAL A 344 -11.43 6.74 4.16
C VAL A 344 -12.56 6.68 3.12
N GLY A 345 -12.24 6.55 1.82
CA GLY A 345 -13.25 6.45 0.76
C GLY A 345 -14.32 7.54 0.90
N PRO A 346 -15.62 7.20 0.79
CA PRO A 346 -16.67 8.01 1.41
C PRO A 346 -16.50 7.95 2.93
N ALA A 347 -16.24 9.09 3.57
CA ALA A 347 -16.01 9.13 5.01
C ALA A 347 -17.22 8.63 5.84
N PRO A 348 -16.97 8.01 7.02
CA PRO A 348 -18.01 7.78 8.00
C PRO A 348 -18.74 9.08 8.39
N GLU A 349 -19.95 8.94 8.91
CA GLU A 349 -20.74 10.10 9.36
C GLU A 349 -19.99 10.88 10.44
N GLY A 350 -19.84 12.20 10.22
CA GLY A 350 -19.16 13.10 11.14
C GLY A 350 -17.63 13.12 11.05
N ILE A 351 -17.02 12.28 10.21
CA ILE A 351 -15.57 12.30 9.98
C ILE A 351 -15.23 13.22 8.81
N ASP A 352 -14.38 14.21 9.06
CA ASP A 352 -13.83 15.09 8.04
C ASP A 352 -12.52 14.49 7.50
N THR A 353 -12.50 14.10 6.22
CA THR A 353 -11.31 13.52 5.55
C THR A 353 -10.10 14.44 5.59
N CYS A 354 -10.31 15.76 5.71
CA CYS A 354 -9.24 16.75 5.72
C CYS A 354 -8.61 16.96 7.09
N ARG A 355 -9.25 16.50 8.16
CA ARG A 355 -8.88 16.88 9.53
C ARG A 355 -8.80 15.74 10.53
N TRP A 356 -9.24 14.53 10.17
CA TRP A 356 -9.37 13.44 11.12
C TRP A 356 -8.06 13.02 11.82
N THR A 357 -6.89 13.34 11.27
CA THR A 357 -5.56 13.12 11.89
C THR A 357 -5.06 14.29 12.76
N ILE A 358 -5.77 15.41 12.79
CA ILE A 358 -5.46 16.58 13.64
C ILE A 358 -6.61 16.97 14.57
N ASP A 359 -7.70 16.20 14.55
CA ASP A 359 -8.89 16.40 15.37
C ASP A 359 -9.02 15.25 16.38
N LEU A 360 -8.95 15.58 17.67
CA LEU A 360 -8.84 14.58 18.74
C LEU A 360 -10.02 13.60 18.78
N PRO A 361 -11.29 14.04 18.85
CA PRO A 361 -12.44 13.13 18.81
C PRO A 361 -12.46 12.23 17.56
N MET A 362 -12.19 12.79 16.38
CA MET A 362 -12.20 12.01 15.13
C MET A 362 -11.13 10.92 15.17
N TYR A 363 -9.91 11.28 15.57
CA TYR A 363 -8.82 10.33 15.64
C TYR A 363 -9.04 9.25 16.70
N GLN A 364 -9.48 9.60 17.92
CA GLN A 364 -9.80 8.62 18.96
C GLN A 364 -10.92 7.66 18.54
N SER A 365 -11.88 8.13 17.74
CA SER A 365 -12.91 7.25 17.17
C SER A 365 -12.33 6.27 16.15
N PHE A 366 -11.32 6.67 15.37
CA PHE A 366 -10.57 5.79 14.50
C PHE A 366 -9.81 4.71 15.29
N GLU A 367 -9.14 5.08 16.38
CA GLU A 367 -8.44 4.11 17.23
C GLU A 367 -9.41 3.08 17.84
N THR A 368 -10.55 3.56 18.31
CA THR A 368 -11.63 2.71 18.84
C THR A 368 -12.13 1.73 17.78
N TYR A 369 -12.32 2.21 16.55
CA TYR A 369 -12.65 1.38 15.40
C TYR A 369 -11.58 0.30 15.12
N VAL A 370 -10.31 0.67 15.09
CA VAL A 370 -9.20 -0.26 14.83
C VAL A 370 -9.18 -1.38 15.87
N GLN A 371 -9.24 -1.04 17.17
CA GLN A 371 -9.23 -2.06 18.22
C GLN A 371 -10.42 -3.03 18.10
N GLU A 372 -11.62 -2.51 17.86
CA GLU A 372 -12.80 -3.33 17.67
C GLU A 372 -12.71 -4.21 16.42
N PHE A 373 -12.16 -3.67 15.32
CA PHE A 373 -11.92 -4.43 14.10
C PHE A 373 -10.98 -5.61 14.36
N LEU A 374 -9.82 -5.35 14.97
CA LEU A 374 -8.84 -6.39 15.31
C LEU A 374 -9.43 -7.45 16.25
N ARG A 375 -10.21 -7.04 17.25
CA ARG A 375 -10.90 -7.96 18.17
C ARG A 375 -11.88 -8.89 17.43
N ARG A 376 -12.60 -8.37 16.43
CA ARG A 376 -13.57 -9.15 15.64
C ARG A 376 -12.93 -10.15 14.69
N ILE A 377 -11.70 -9.88 14.24
CA ILE A 377 -10.96 -10.77 13.32
C ILE A 377 -9.78 -11.49 13.99
N GLU A 378 -9.71 -11.48 15.32
CA GLU A 378 -8.59 -12.02 16.11
C GLU A 378 -8.24 -13.47 15.76
N ASN A 379 -9.25 -14.29 15.46
CA ASN A 379 -9.07 -15.69 15.03
C ASN A 379 -8.38 -15.86 13.66
N TYR A 380 -8.09 -14.76 12.95
CA TYR A 380 -7.43 -14.73 11.65
C TYR A 380 -6.05 -14.06 11.69
N SER A 381 -5.54 -13.73 12.88
CA SER A 381 -4.28 -12.98 13.04
C SER A 381 -3.05 -13.74 12.49
N ASP A 382 -3.14 -15.06 12.32
CA ASP A 382 -2.10 -15.91 11.71
C ASP A 382 -1.98 -15.74 10.19
N MET A 383 -3.02 -15.20 9.55
CA MET A 383 -3.10 -15.08 8.09
C MET A 383 -3.41 -13.68 7.57
N VAL A 384 -3.69 -12.73 8.46
CA VAL A 384 -4.03 -11.34 8.14
C VAL A 384 -2.85 -10.42 8.46
N TYR A 385 -2.52 -9.57 7.51
CA TYR A 385 -1.59 -8.46 7.63
C TYR A 385 -2.38 -7.15 7.65
N ILE A 386 -2.21 -6.34 8.68
CA ILE A 386 -2.89 -5.06 8.82
C ILE A 386 -2.03 -3.96 8.21
N LEU A 387 -2.65 -3.00 7.53
CA LEU A 387 -1.96 -1.85 6.96
C LEU A 387 -2.62 -0.53 7.31
N PHE A 388 -1.79 0.49 7.53
CA PHE A 388 -2.19 1.88 7.71
C PHE A 388 -1.46 2.77 6.72
N PHE A 389 -2.21 3.60 6.00
CA PHE A 389 -1.78 4.42 4.87
C PHE A 389 -1.41 5.83 5.27
N THR A 390 -0.44 6.40 4.56
CA THR A 390 -0.24 7.85 4.53
C THR A 390 -1.31 8.55 3.70
N GLU A 391 -1.67 7.98 2.56
CA GLU A 391 -2.49 8.62 1.54
C GLU A 391 -3.93 8.77 2.02
N GLY A 392 -4.41 10.01 2.03
CA GLY A 392 -5.72 10.36 2.58
C GLY A 392 -5.73 10.47 4.11
N ALA A 393 -4.58 10.29 4.77
CA ALA A 393 -4.37 10.64 6.17
C ALA A 393 -3.66 11.99 6.33
N GLU A 394 -3.08 12.55 5.26
CA GLU A 394 -2.47 13.87 5.29
C GLU A 394 -3.56 14.96 5.41
N PRO A 395 -3.43 15.91 6.36
CA PRO A 395 -4.39 16.99 6.49
C PRO A 395 -4.47 17.85 5.24
N CYS A 396 -5.69 18.26 4.87
CA CYS A 396 -5.85 19.22 3.79
C CYS A 396 -5.22 20.56 4.17
N GLY A 397 -4.67 21.26 3.17
CA GLY A 397 -3.91 22.49 3.37
C GLY A 397 -2.40 22.28 3.45
N LEU A 398 -1.94 21.03 3.62
CA LEU A 398 -0.55 20.65 3.43
C LEU A 398 -0.42 19.87 2.12
N GLY A 399 0.59 20.19 1.30
CA GLY A 399 0.86 19.47 0.06
C GLY A 399 1.66 18.18 0.32
N PRO A 400 1.09 16.96 0.14
CA PRO A 400 1.83 15.72 0.39
C PRO A 400 3.00 15.49 -0.56
N TRP A 401 3.05 16.24 -1.66
CA TRP A 401 4.13 16.27 -2.66
C TRP A 401 5.06 17.47 -2.51
N ASN A 402 4.76 18.39 -1.57
CA ASN A 402 5.56 19.57 -1.29
C ASN A 402 6.64 19.23 -0.25
N ARG A 403 7.91 19.49 -0.58
CA ARG A 403 9.03 19.25 0.35
C ARG A 403 9.00 20.17 1.57
N ASP A 404 8.41 21.36 1.45
CA ASP A 404 8.33 22.31 2.57
C ASP A 404 7.28 21.87 3.60
N ASP A 405 6.20 21.22 3.15
CA ASP A 405 5.13 20.74 4.03
C ASP A 405 5.41 19.34 4.59
N ALA A 406 6.22 18.54 3.89
CA ALA A 406 6.47 17.14 4.24
C ALA A 406 6.98 16.91 5.69
N PRO A 407 7.88 17.74 6.27
CA PRO A 407 8.27 17.62 7.68
C PRO A 407 7.10 17.79 8.64
N GLN A 408 6.18 18.72 8.35
CA GLN A 408 5.01 18.96 9.18
C GLN A 408 4.01 17.80 9.08
N ILE A 409 3.79 17.27 7.87
CA ILE A 409 2.99 16.06 7.65
C ILE A 409 3.59 14.88 8.42
N ALA A 410 4.91 14.69 8.35
CA ALA A 410 5.60 13.63 9.09
C ALA A 410 5.39 13.76 10.60
N ALA A 411 5.48 14.97 11.17
CA ALA A 411 5.22 15.19 12.60
C ALA A 411 3.77 14.87 12.99
N ILE A 412 2.79 15.28 12.18
CA ILE A 412 1.36 14.98 12.39
C ILE A 412 1.12 13.47 12.37
N LEU A 413 1.61 12.79 11.34
CA LEU A 413 1.47 11.34 11.21
C LEU A 413 2.18 10.61 12.34
N ARG A 414 3.40 11.04 12.74
CA ARG A 414 4.15 10.45 13.87
C ARG A 414 3.32 10.46 15.16
N SER A 415 2.65 11.57 15.45
CA SER A 415 1.80 11.71 16.64
C SER A 415 0.51 10.88 16.56
N THR A 416 0.05 10.56 15.35
CA THR A 416 -1.20 9.82 15.10
C THR A 416 -0.91 8.43 14.56
N LEU A 417 -1.09 8.17 13.26
CA LEU A 417 -0.94 6.85 12.65
C LEU A 417 0.43 6.22 12.92
N GLY A 418 1.48 7.02 12.87
CA GLY A 418 2.86 6.61 13.13
C GLY A 418 3.12 6.04 14.52
N SER A 419 2.27 6.31 15.50
CA SER A 419 2.36 5.79 16.87
C SER A 419 1.16 4.91 17.25
N LEU A 420 0.19 4.72 16.34
CA LEU A 420 -1.03 3.94 16.58
C LEU A 420 -0.76 2.55 17.18
N PRO A 421 0.18 1.74 16.67
CA PRO A 421 0.38 0.39 17.21
C PRO A 421 0.75 0.36 18.70
N GLN A 422 1.38 1.41 19.23
CA GLN A 422 1.75 1.51 20.64
C GLN A 422 0.54 1.81 21.54
N ARG A 423 -0.54 2.34 20.97
CA ARG A 423 -1.78 2.70 21.68
C ARG A 423 -2.86 1.62 21.57
N LEU A 424 -2.59 0.55 20.83
CA LEU A 424 -3.47 -0.61 20.78
C LEU A 424 -3.34 -1.44 22.06
N ASP A 425 -4.43 -2.12 22.43
CA ASP A 425 -4.39 -3.17 23.45
C ASP A 425 -3.19 -4.12 23.21
N PRO A 426 -2.30 -4.35 24.21
CA PRO A 426 -1.09 -5.14 24.02
C PRO A 426 -1.36 -6.59 23.57
N GLN A 427 -2.48 -7.20 23.96
CA GLN A 427 -2.83 -8.55 23.53
C GLN A 427 -3.19 -8.58 22.05
N LEU A 428 -3.95 -7.59 21.57
CA LEU A 428 -4.26 -7.44 20.15
C LEU A 428 -2.99 -7.10 19.36
N ARG A 429 -2.19 -6.13 19.83
CA ARG A 429 -0.94 -5.71 19.17
C ARG A 429 0.02 -6.88 18.96
N ASN A 430 0.13 -7.79 19.93
CA ASN A 430 1.04 -8.93 19.86
C ASN A 430 0.55 -10.05 18.92
N LYS A 431 -0.73 -10.07 18.54
CA LYS A 431 -1.32 -11.10 17.67
C LYS A 431 -1.21 -10.78 16.19
N PHE A 432 -1.23 -9.50 15.82
CA PHE A 432 -1.29 -9.06 14.44
C PHE A 432 0.06 -8.55 13.93
N LYS A 433 0.31 -8.77 12.64
CA LYS A 433 1.41 -8.16 11.88
C LYS A 433 0.89 -6.85 11.29
N ILE A 434 1.42 -5.73 11.76
CA ILE A 434 0.92 -4.39 11.43
C ILE A 434 1.98 -3.64 10.65
N GLY A 435 1.67 -3.22 9.43
CA GLY A 435 2.56 -2.47 8.56
C GLY A 435 2.12 -1.03 8.31
N TYR A 436 3.10 -0.20 7.95
CA TYR A 436 2.92 1.20 7.59
C TYR A 436 3.12 1.36 6.09
N HIS A 437 2.09 1.82 5.39
CA HIS A 437 2.09 2.07 3.96
C HIS A 437 2.40 3.54 3.69
N ASP A 438 3.43 3.80 2.89
CA ASP A 438 3.93 5.15 2.63
C ASP A 438 4.13 5.42 1.13
N HIS A 439 3.66 6.57 0.67
CA HIS A 439 3.85 7.02 -0.72
C HIS A 439 4.90 8.11 -0.88
N THR A 440 4.93 9.12 -0.01
CA THR A 440 5.74 10.33 -0.26
C THR A 440 6.79 10.59 0.81
N ILE A 441 6.47 10.39 2.10
CA ILE A 441 7.34 10.82 3.20
C ILE A 441 8.59 9.94 3.30
N LEU A 442 8.41 8.63 3.48
CA LEU A 442 9.50 7.65 3.55
C LEU A 442 9.93 7.20 2.17
N ASN A 443 8.97 6.88 1.30
CA ASN A 443 9.21 6.26 0.01
C ASN A 443 10.01 7.19 -0.93
N LEU A 444 9.62 8.46 -1.01
CA LEU A 444 10.31 9.49 -1.82
C LEU A 444 11.25 10.40 -1.00
N ASN A 445 11.37 10.14 0.31
CA ASN A 445 12.18 10.94 1.24
C ASN A 445 11.88 12.45 1.13
N LEU A 446 10.60 12.82 0.97
CA LEU A 446 10.23 14.24 0.81
C LEU A 446 10.48 15.05 2.07
N ALA A 447 10.35 14.42 3.24
CA ALA A 447 10.60 15.06 4.52
C ALA A 447 12.10 15.04 4.94
N ASN A 448 13.03 14.74 4.02
CA ASN A 448 14.48 14.85 4.26
C ASN A 448 14.98 14.11 5.52
N GLY A 449 14.60 12.84 5.68
CA GLY A 449 15.00 12.01 6.82
C GLY A 449 14.13 12.16 8.07
N GLU A 450 13.12 13.04 8.04
CA GLU A 450 12.07 13.06 9.05
C GLU A 450 11.22 11.79 8.96
N SER A 451 11.04 11.14 10.10
CA SER A 451 10.26 9.92 10.18
C SER A 451 8.78 10.23 10.48
N PRO A 452 7.81 9.64 9.79
CA PRO A 452 6.40 9.76 10.14
C PRO A 452 5.95 8.68 11.13
N VAL A 453 6.87 7.85 11.64
CA VAL A 453 6.58 6.71 12.52
C VAL A 453 7.35 6.86 13.82
N GLN A 454 6.66 6.68 14.94
CA GLN A 454 7.31 6.76 16.24
C GLN A 454 8.20 5.54 16.46
N MET A 455 9.43 5.71 16.94
CA MET A 455 10.26 4.60 17.41
C MET A 455 10.43 4.63 18.92
N PRO A 456 10.89 3.51 19.50
CA PRO A 456 10.87 2.15 18.96
C PRO A 456 9.46 1.56 19.09
N LEU A 457 9.21 0.39 18.50
CA LEU A 457 8.00 -0.43 18.71
C LEU A 457 6.72 -0.13 17.90
N SER A 458 6.75 0.68 16.83
CA SER A 458 5.49 0.94 16.09
C SER A 458 5.12 -0.17 15.12
N TYR A 459 5.83 -0.30 14.00
CA TYR A 459 5.39 -1.15 12.89
C TYR A 459 6.28 -2.38 12.67
N ASP A 460 5.65 -3.49 12.27
CA ASP A 460 6.29 -4.77 11.95
C ASP A 460 6.98 -4.74 10.58
N PHE A 461 6.40 -4.02 9.62
CA PHE A 461 6.92 -3.88 8.27
C PHE A 461 6.51 -2.56 7.61
N TYR A 462 7.21 -2.19 6.54
CA TYR A 462 6.88 -1.06 5.69
C TYR A 462 6.38 -1.52 4.33
N SER A 463 5.46 -0.76 3.77
CA SER A 463 4.86 -1.01 2.47
C SER A 463 5.04 0.23 1.61
N LEU A 464 5.55 0.08 0.39
CA LEU A 464 5.89 1.21 -0.47
C LEU A 464 5.14 1.18 -1.80
N VAL A 465 4.96 2.37 -2.37
CA VAL A 465 4.32 2.60 -3.68
C VAL A 465 5.36 2.57 -4.81
N PHE A 466 4.97 2.06 -5.97
CA PHE A 466 5.75 1.79 -7.19
C PHE A 466 4.88 1.99 -8.45
N TYR A 467 4.88 3.21 -9.00
CA TYR A 467 4.15 3.60 -10.22
C TYR A 467 5.03 4.47 -11.14
N GLU A 468 4.55 4.74 -12.35
CA GLU A 468 5.13 5.66 -13.35
C GLU A 468 6.50 5.19 -13.90
N PHE A 469 6.51 3.97 -14.42
CA PHE A 469 7.71 3.27 -14.90
C PHE A 469 7.67 2.90 -16.39
N GLU A 470 6.55 3.15 -17.05
CA GLU A 470 6.24 2.72 -18.40
C GLU A 470 7.26 3.23 -19.43
N GLU A 471 7.71 4.47 -19.25
CA GLU A 471 8.68 5.15 -20.12
C GLU A 471 10.15 4.90 -19.71
N LYS A 472 10.40 4.21 -18.60
CA LYS A 472 11.75 4.01 -18.06
C LYS A 472 12.41 2.75 -18.61
N SER A 473 13.73 2.77 -18.80
CA SER A 473 14.51 1.55 -19.08
C SER A 473 14.48 0.59 -17.89
N ASP A 474 14.86 -0.68 -18.11
CA ASP A 474 14.88 -1.66 -17.02
C ASP A 474 15.89 -1.27 -15.92
N GLU A 475 17.03 -0.69 -16.29
CA GLU A 475 18.03 -0.17 -15.35
C GLU A 475 17.48 1.00 -14.52
N GLU A 476 16.72 1.91 -15.14
CA GLU A 476 16.09 3.03 -14.44
C GLU A 476 15.00 2.56 -13.46
N ILE A 477 14.22 1.55 -13.84
CA ILE A 477 13.23 0.92 -12.95
C ILE A 477 13.95 0.34 -11.72
N VAL A 478 14.96 -0.51 -11.93
CA VAL A 478 15.75 -1.10 -10.84
C VAL A 478 16.41 -0.03 -9.97
N GLY A 479 16.94 1.04 -10.57
CA GLY A 479 17.50 2.18 -9.86
C GLY A 479 16.48 2.85 -8.94
N LYS A 480 15.25 3.09 -9.42
CA LYS A 480 14.18 3.69 -8.63
C LYS A 480 13.68 2.78 -7.51
N PHE A 481 13.64 1.46 -7.75
CA PHE A 481 13.31 0.49 -6.71
C PHE A 481 14.35 0.49 -5.59
N ASN A 482 15.65 0.44 -5.94
CA ASN A 482 16.74 0.55 -4.97
C ASN A 482 16.67 1.86 -4.18
N GLU A 483 16.46 2.99 -4.85
CA GLU A 483 16.36 4.30 -4.20
C GLU A 483 15.28 4.32 -3.10
N ARG A 484 14.07 3.84 -3.43
CA ARG A 484 12.93 3.79 -2.49
C ARG A 484 13.20 2.87 -1.29
N VAL A 485 13.74 1.68 -1.55
CA VAL A 485 14.11 0.72 -0.50
C VAL A 485 15.20 1.30 0.42
N GLU A 486 16.24 1.93 -0.15
CA GLU A 486 17.33 2.51 0.63
C GLU A 486 16.90 3.74 1.45
N ASN A 487 15.95 4.53 0.97
CA ASN A 487 15.36 5.63 1.75
C ASN A 487 14.77 5.13 3.07
N VAL A 488 13.99 4.04 3.02
CA VAL A 488 13.44 3.40 4.21
C VAL A 488 14.53 2.78 5.06
N LYS A 489 15.46 2.01 4.48
CA LYS A 489 16.55 1.34 5.23
C LYS A 489 17.50 2.32 5.94
N LYS A 490 17.66 3.56 5.47
CA LYS A 490 18.45 4.57 6.19
C LYS A 490 17.87 4.92 7.57
N LEU A 491 16.55 4.87 7.69
CA LEU A 491 15.79 5.14 8.91
C LEU A 491 15.46 3.83 9.67
N TYR A 492 15.14 2.77 8.93
CA TYR A 492 14.70 1.47 9.46
C TYR A 492 15.47 0.31 8.83
N PRO A 493 16.79 0.18 9.09
CA PRO A 493 17.69 -0.75 8.39
C PRO A 493 17.35 -2.24 8.56
N PHE A 494 16.45 -2.57 9.48
CA PHE A 494 16.14 -3.95 9.87
C PHE A 494 14.65 -4.26 9.84
N THR A 495 13.81 -3.29 9.50
CA THR A 495 12.37 -3.50 9.39
C THR A 495 12.07 -4.03 8.00
N SER A 496 11.26 -5.08 7.92
CA SER A 496 10.93 -5.70 6.64
C SER A 496 10.17 -4.72 5.73
N ILE A 497 10.35 -4.87 4.42
CA ILE A 497 9.72 -4.02 3.42
C ILE A 497 8.98 -4.91 2.42
N ILE A 498 7.82 -4.45 1.95
CA ILE A 498 7.15 -4.99 0.76
C ILE A 498 6.90 -3.88 -0.26
N ALA A 499 6.83 -4.24 -1.53
CA ALA A 499 6.25 -3.37 -2.55
C ALA A 499 4.72 -3.49 -2.53
N GLY A 500 4.06 -2.67 -1.71
CA GLY A 500 2.63 -2.84 -1.45
C GLY A 500 1.71 -2.21 -2.47
N GLU A 501 2.16 -1.25 -3.26
CA GLU A 501 1.38 -0.79 -4.41
C GLU A 501 2.31 -0.75 -5.62
N PHE A 502 2.35 -1.84 -6.39
CA PHE A 502 3.11 -1.91 -7.64
C PHE A 502 2.19 -2.14 -8.82
N GLY A 503 2.22 -1.23 -9.80
CA GLY A 503 1.45 -1.38 -11.03
C GLY A 503 2.15 -0.76 -12.23
N ALA A 504 1.76 -1.23 -13.42
CA ALA A 504 2.09 -0.60 -14.69
C ALA A 504 0.83 -0.50 -15.56
N VAL A 505 0.65 0.61 -16.28
CA VAL A 505 -0.44 0.77 -17.25
C VAL A 505 -0.04 0.17 -18.61
N PRO A 506 -0.99 -0.37 -19.40
CA PRO A 506 -0.73 -0.93 -20.73
C PRO A 506 -0.58 0.14 -21.84
N CYS A 507 -0.40 1.41 -21.47
CA CYS A 507 -0.44 2.56 -22.38
C CYS A 507 0.83 3.40 -22.27
N ASN A 508 1.38 3.81 -23.42
CA ASN A 508 2.53 4.72 -23.51
C ASN A 508 2.02 6.16 -23.78
N ILE A 509 2.44 7.15 -22.98
CA ILE A 509 1.97 8.54 -23.05
C ILE A 509 3.10 9.45 -23.59
N SER A 510 3.77 9.04 -24.66
CA SER A 510 4.85 9.84 -25.24
C SER A 510 4.40 10.84 -26.31
N ASN A 511 3.15 10.79 -26.81
CA ASN A 511 2.69 11.72 -27.84
C ASN A 511 1.15 11.94 -27.84
N PRO A 512 0.65 13.16 -27.55
CA PRO A 512 -0.79 13.46 -27.60
C PRO A 512 -1.38 13.54 -29.02
N TYR A 513 -0.56 13.47 -30.08
CA TYR A 513 -0.98 13.58 -31.48
C TYR A 513 -0.91 12.28 -32.29
N TYR A 514 -0.42 11.18 -31.73
CA TYR A 514 -0.36 9.87 -32.39
C TYR A 514 -1.20 8.84 -31.64
N SER A 515 -1.89 8.00 -32.41
CA SER A 515 -2.79 6.94 -31.94
C SER A 515 -2.23 6.17 -30.74
N TYR A 516 -3.06 5.95 -29.73
CA TYR A 516 -2.78 5.01 -28.65
C TYR A 516 -2.35 3.65 -29.20
N SER A 517 -1.05 3.35 -29.26
CA SER A 517 -0.61 1.96 -29.42
C SER A 517 -0.66 1.35 -28.03
N SER A 518 -1.67 0.51 -27.77
CA SER A 518 -1.64 -0.38 -26.62
C SER A 518 -0.37 -1.23 -26.70
N SER A 519 0.49 -1.18 -25.69
CA SER A 519 1.54 -2.19 -25.56
C SER A 519 1.34 -2.89 -24.22
N ARG A 520 0.50 -3.93 -24.26
CA ARG A 520 0.36 -4.88 -23.15
C ARG A 520 1.74 -5.45 -22.75
N GLU A 521 2.68 -5.42 -23.68
CA GLU A 521 4.10 -5.75 -23.58
C GLU A 521 4.86 -4.75 -22.69
N THR A 522 4.52 -3.46 -22.70
CA THR A 522 5.12 -2.46 -21.80
C THR A 522 4.71 -2.73 -20.36
N GLN A 523 3.42 -2.98 -20.12
CA GLN A 523 2.94 -3.38 -18.80
C GLN A 523 3.65 -4.67 -18.33
N ALA A 524 3.75 -5.66 -19.22
CA ALA A 524 4.43 -6.92 -18.92
C ALA A 524 5.92 -6.72 -18.59
N ARG A 525 6.64 -5.92 -19.37
CA ARG A 525 8.05 -5.57 -19.16
C ARG A 525 8.25 -4.94 -17.79
N VAL A 526 7.50 -3.87 -17.48
CA VAL A 526 7.64 -3.16 -16.21
C VAL A 526 7.40 -4.09 -15.03
N LEU A 527 6.28 -4.84 -15.04
CA LEU A 527 5.93 -5.76 -13.96
C LEU A 527 6.96 -6.88 -13.81
N LYS A 528 7.43 -7.46 -14.92
CA LYS A 528 8.50 -8.45 -14.94
C LYS A 528 9.78 -7.91 -14.29
N THR A 529 10.25 -6.75 -14.76
CA THR A 529 11.49 -6.12 -14.27
C THR A 529 11.41 -5.83 -12.78
N GLY A 530 10.30 -5.22 -12.32
CA GLY A 530 10.10 -4.91 -10.90
C GLY A 530 9.97 -6.17 -10.03
N ILE A 531 9.19 -7.17 -10.43
CA ILE A 531 9.03 -8.41 -9.66
C ILE A 531 10.35 -9.17 -9.59
N GLN A 532 11.10 -9.25 -10.71
CA GLN A 532 12.39 -9.93 -10.70
C GLN A 532 13.38 -9.24 -9.76
N TYR A 533 13.39 -7.90 -9.70
CA TYR A 533 14.15 -7.17 -8.69
C TYR A 533 13.71 -7.54 -7.27
N LEU A 534 12.41 -7.51 -6.99
CA LEU A 534 11.86 -7.78 -5.65
C LEU A 534 12.20 -9.20 -5.17
N LEU A 535 12.04 -10.20 -6.03
CA LEU A 535 12.41 -11.58 -5.72
C LEU A 535 13.92 -11.71 -5.45
N ASN A 536 14.77 -11.04 -6.24
CA ASN A 536 16.23 -11.04 -6.02
C ASN A 536 16.64 -10.35 -4.71
N GLN A 537 15.88 -9.36 -4.25
CA GLN A 537 16.08 -8.69 -2.97
C GLN A 537 15.38 -9.39 -1.80
N ASN A 538 14.71 -10.52 -2.05
CA ASN A 538 13.90 -11.24 -1.06
C ASN A 538 12.84 -10.33 -0.42
N LEU A 539 12.08 -9.62 -1.26
CA LEU A 539 11.00 -8.71 -0.88
C LEU A 539 9.66 -9.18 -1.47
N GLY A 540 8.62 -9.18 -0.64
CA GLY A 540 7.26 -9.45 -1.09
C GLY A 540 6.62 -8.27 -1.78
N PHE A 541 5.45 -8.49 -2.37
CA PHE A 541 4.78 -7.47 -3.15
C PHE A 541 3.27 -7.69 -3.29
N ASN A 542 2.62 -6.61 -3.71
CA ASN A 542 1.24 -6.56 -4.14
C ASN A 542 1.15 -5.89 -5.51
N ILE A 543 0.55 -6.61 -6.46
CA ILE A 543 0.25 -6.06 -7.78
C ILE A 543 -1.11 -5.38 -7.74
N TRP A 544 -1.08 -4.07 -7.96
CA TRP A 544 -2.25 -3.30 -8.32
C TRP A 544 -2.47 -3.50 -9.82
N GLN A 545 -3.50 -4.21 -10.27
CA GLN A 545 -4.57 -4.91 -9.54
C GLN A 545 -5.02 -6.16 -10.32
N TRP A 546 -5.81 -7.04 -9.71
CA TRP A 546 -6.31 -8.23 -10.41
C TRP A 546 -7.22 -7.84 -11.58
N GLU A 547 -8.35 -7.18 -11.29
CA GLU A 547 -9.35 -6.78 -12.28
C GLU A 547 -9.25 -5.28 -12.59
N GLY A 548 -9.11 -4.91 -13.87
CA GLY A 548 -9.22 -3.51 -14.31
C GLY A 548 -10.63 -3.15 -14.76
N GLN A 549 -10.94 -1.87 -14.92
CA GLN A 549 -12.26 -1.44 -15.39
C GLN A 549 -12.47 -1.72 -16.89
N HIS A 550 -13.73 -2.01 -17.26
CA HIS A 550 -14.20 -2.32 -18.62
C HIS A 550 -13.98 -1.18 -19.60
N TYR A 551 -13.63 -1.49 -20.85
CA TYR A 551 -13.78 -0.55 -21.97
C TYR A 551 -14.32 -1.23 -23.23
N HIS A 552 -15.28 -0.56 -23.86
CA HIS A 552 -15.88 -0.94 -25.13
C HIS A 552 -14.91 -0.68 -26.30
N ASN A 553 -14.95 -1.56 -27.31
CA ASN A 553 -14.29 -1.42 -28.61
C ASN A 553 -12.76 -1.63 -28.63
N GLY A 554 -12.20 -2.45 -27.73
CA GLY A 554 -10.81 -2.93 -27.84
C GLY A 554 -9.72 -1.88 -27.57
N ASN A 555 -10.07 -0.62 -27.34
CA ASN A 555 -9.13 0.42 -26.91
C ASN A 555 -8.98 0.41 -25.39
N ILE A 556 -7.85 -0.12 -24.92
CA ILE A 556 -7.49 -0.17 -23.49
C ILE A 556 -6.97 1.19 -22.98
N CYS A 557 -6.64 2.09 -23.90
CA CYS A 557 -6.05 3.38 -23.60
C CYS A 557 -7.07 4.51 -23.70
N ILE A 558 -8.05 4.48 -22.81
CA ILE A 558 -8.99 5.59 -22.64
C ILE A 558 -8.69 6.19 -21.28
N ASN A 559 -7.90 7.26 -21.28
CA ASN A 559 -7.56 8.09 -20.11
C ASN A 559 -6.59 7.43 -19.09
N SER A 560 -5.60 8.18 -18.59
CA SER A 560 -4.50 7.74 -17.70
C SER A 560 -4.91 7.44 -16.25
N SER A 561 -6.07 6.79 -16.05
CA SER A 561 -6.59 6.50 -14.72
C SER A 561 -6.01 5.21 -14.13
N MET A 562 -5.89 5.15 -12.79
CA MET A 562 -5.48 3.95 -12.02
C MET A 562 -6.38 2.71 -12.24
N ASN A 563 -7.48 2.88 -12.99
CA ASN A 563 -8.38 1.80 -13.35
C ASN A 563 -7.83 0.89 -14.48
N ASN A 564 -6.70 1.27 -15.09
CA ASN A 564 -6.08 0.55 -16.22
C ASN A 564 -4.95 -0.41 -15.82
N PHE A 565 -4.66 -0.56 -14.53
CA PHE A 565 -3.60 -1.43 -14.03
C PHE A 565 -3.94 -2.95 -14.00
N GLY A 566 -5.16 -3.32 -14.39
CA GLY A 566 -5.68 -4.68 -14.23
C GLY A 566 -4.92 -5.78 -15.00
N LEU A 567 -4.61 -6.88 -14.32
CA LEU A 567 -4.08 -8.11 -14.95
C LEU A 567 -5.13 -8.81 -15.83
N ILE A 568 -6.43 -8.65 -15.53
CA ILE A 568 -7.56 -9.09 -16.37
C ILE A 568 -8.48 -7.90 -16.73
N PHE A 569 -9.03 -7.89 -17.96
CA PHE A 569 -9.95 -6.86 -18.49
C PHE A 569 -11.11 -7.66 -19.11
N ARG A 570 -12.36 -7.18 -19.01
CA ARG A 570 -13.47 -7.81 -19.72
C ARG A 570 -14.03 -6.87 -20.78
N ASP A 571 -14.33 -7.42 -21.95
CA ASP A 571 -15.26 -6.83 -22.90
C ASP A 571 -16.69 -7.11 -22.41
N THR A 572 -17.46 -6.07 -22.14
CA THR A 572 -18.89 -6.22 -21.82
C THR A 572 -19.67 -6.46 -23.11
N SER A 573 -20.28 -7.65 -23.24
CA SER A 573 -21.34 -7.87 -24.23
C SER A 573 -22.53 -6.93 -23.94
N PRO A 574 -23.17 -6.33 -24.96
CA PRO A 574 -24.35 -5.46 -24.79
C PRO A 574 -25.54 -6.12 -24.06
N THR A 575 -25.52 -7.44 -23.89
CA THR A 575 -26.62 -8.24 -23.31
C THR A 575 -26.37 -8.70 -21.87
N GLY A 576 -25.28 -8.26 -21.22
CA GLY A 576 -25.02 -8.54 -19.80
C GLY A 576 -24.52 -9.97 -19.50
N GLY A 577 -24.21 -10.76 -20.53
CA GLY A 577 -23.55 -12.07 -20.38
C GLY A 577 -22.04 -11.95 -20.15
N PHE A 578 -21.50 -12.82 -19.28
CA PHE A 578 -20.05 -12.93 -19.06
C PHE A 578 -19.38 -13.58 -20.27
N THR A 579 -18.54 -12.83 -20.98
CA THR A 579 -17.51 -13.40 -21.87
C THR A 579 -16.32 -13.83 -20.99
N PRO A 580 -15.92 -15.12 -20.98
CA PRO A 580 -14.68 -15.53 -20.33
C PRO A 580 -13.51 -14.76 -20.94
N PRO A 581 -12.55 -14.25 -20.15
CA PRO A 581 -11.35 -13.66 -20.73
C PRO A 581 -10.63 -14.71 -21.57
N SER A 582 -10.27 -14.36 -22.81
CA SER A 582 -9.30 -15.13 -23.58
C SER A 582 -7.96 -15.12 -22.82
N VAL A 583 -7.47 -16.31 -22.47
CA VAL A 583 -6.17 -16.55 -21.81
C VAL A 583 -5.05 -15.92 -22.66
N SER A 584 -4.02 -15.20 -22.21
CA SER A 584 -3.50 -14.69 -20.94
C SER A 584 -2.85 -13.35 -21.30
N LYS A 585 -3.22 -12.23 -20.67
CA LYS A 585 -2.55 -10.95 -20.97
C LYS A 585 -1.03 -11.07 -20.70
N PRO A 586 -0.15 -10.51 -21.54
CA PRO A 586 1.31 -10.64 -21.44
C PRO A 586 1.88 -10.49 -20.02
N ALA A 587 1.38 -9.54 -19.24
CA ALA A 587 1.79 -9.30 -17.86
C ALA A 587 1.57 -10.51 -16.92
N ARG A 588 0.40 -11.14 -16.97
CA ARG A 588 0.08 -12.28 -16.10
C ARG A 588 0.96 -13.49 -16.39
N LEU A 589 1.28 -13.69 -17.67
CA LEU A 589 2.17 -14.75 -18.11
C LEU A 589 3.59 -14.56 -17.57
N GLU A 590 4.14 -13.34 -17.66
CA GLU A 590 5.47 -13.04 -17.10
C GLU A 590 5.51 -13.22 -15.58
N ILE A 591 4.45 -12.80 -14.87
CA ILE A 591 4.32 -13.03 -13.42
C ILE A 591 4.32 -14.54 -13.12
N MET A 592 3.51 -15.32 -13.84
CA MET A 592 3.41 -16.77 -13.64
C MET A 592 4.75 -17.47 -13.91
N LYS A 593 5.51 -17.04 -14.92
CA LYS A 593 6.87 -17.55 -15.19
C LYS A 593 7.82 -17.29 -14.02
N LEU A 594 7.73 -16.12 -13.38
CA LEU A 594 8.58 -15.73 -12.25
C LEU A 594 8.20 -16.47 -10.96
N LEU A 595 6.90 -16.58 -10.67
CA LEU A 595 6.40 -17.13 -9.40
C LEU A 595 6.20 -18.65 -9.43
N ASN A 596 5.98 -19.24 -10.60
CA ASN A 596 5.72 -20.66 -10.78
C ASN A 596 6.44 -21.21 -12.03
N PRO A 597 7.78 -21.22 -12.06
CA PRO A 597 8.56 -21.61 -13.24
C PRO A 597 8.39 -23.08 -13.65
N SER A 598 7.85 -23.93 -12.75
CA SER A 598 7.58 -25.34 -13.00
C SER A 598 6.14 -25.61 -13.46
N ALA A 599 5.26 -24.61 -13.48
CA ALA A 599 3.93 -24.78 -14.05
C ALA A 599 4.04 -25.09 -15.55
N PRO A 600 3.28 -26.07 -16.07
CA PRO A 600 3.23 -26.31 -17.51
C PRO A 600 2.65 -25.07 -18.19
N LEU A 601 3.53 -24.29 -18.82
CA LEU A 601 3.13 -23.25 -19.75
C LEU A 601 2.57 -23.97 -20.98
N THR A 602 1.27 -23.84 -21.22
CA THR A 602 0.68 -24.28 -22.49
C THR A 602 1.48 -23.62 -23.63
N GLN A 603 1.86 -24.36 -24.67
CA GLN A 603 2.68 -23.81 -25.77
C GLN A 603 1.90 -22.69 -26.49
N CYS A 604 2.16 -21.45 -26.07
CA CYS A 604 1.56 -20.26 -26.63
C CYS A 604 2.61 -19.54 -27.48
N VAL A 605 2.38 -19.49 -28.79
CA VAL A 605 3.17 -18.66 -29.71
C VAL A 605 2.40 -17.35 -29.89
N GLU A 606 2.92 -16.25 -29.34
CA GLU A 606 2.45 -14.90 -29.69
C GLU A 606 3.01 -14.55 -31.08
N GLN A 607 2.11 -14.24 -32.01
CA GLN A 607 2.45 -13.58 -33.28
C GLN A 607 1.44 -12.46 -33.53
N ASP A 608 1.96 -11.32 -33.99
CA ASP A 608 1.21 -10.10 -34.28
C ASP A 608 0.37 -10.18 -35.58
N ASP A 609 0.49 -11.28 -36.34
CA ASP A 609 -0.23 -11.52 -37.59
C ASP A 609 -1.39 -12.51 -37.43
N HIS A 610 -2.40 -12.40 -38.30
CA HIS A 610 -3.48 -13.40 -38.44
C HIS A 610 -2.90 -14.74 -38.91
N VAL A 611 -2.71 -15.69 -37.99
CA VAL A 611 -2.24 -17.05 -38.31
C VAL A 611 -3.39 -18.03 -38.38
N PHE A 612 -3.26 -19.05 -39.24
CA PHE A 612 -4.20 -20.15 -39.30
C PHE A 612 -3.61 -21.39 -38.65
N GLY A 613 -4.36 -22.03 -37.75
CA GLY A 613 -4.01 -23.36 -37.27
C GLY A 613 -4.47 -24.39 -38.29
N GLN A 614 -3.60 -25.32 -38.64
CA GLN A 614 -3.92 -26.47 -39.48
C GLN A 614 -3.79 -27.78 -38.71
N LYS A 615 -4.73 -28.71 -38.96
CA LYS A 615 -4.66 -30.08 -38.45
C LYS A 615 -4.48 -31.07 -39.59
N ILE A 616 -3.38 -31.83 -39.52
CA ILE A 616 -3.05 -32.89 -40.47
C ILE A 616 -3.46 -34.22 -39.85
N VAL A 617 -4.30 -34.97 -40.57
CA VAL A 617 -4.69 -36.33 -40.18
C VAL A 617 -4.36 -37.25 -41.35
N ASN A 618 -3.54 -38.28 -41.10
CA ASN A 618 -3.09 -39.24 -42.12
C ASN A 618 -2.45 -38.60 -43.36
N GLY A 619 -1.66 -37.53 -43.17
CA GLY A 619 -0.93 -36.84 -44.24
C GLY A 619 -1.77 -35.89 -45.10
N ARG A 620 -3.04 -35.61 -44.73
CA ARG A 620 -3.91 -34.65 -45.42
C ARG A 620 -4.37 -33.56 -44.46
N VAL A 621 -4.42 -32.33 -44.95
CA VAL A 621 -4.98 -31.19 -44.22
C VAL A 621 -6.50 -31.28 -44.24
N LEU A 622 -7.13 -31.37 -43.08
CA LEU A 622 -8.59 -31.50 -42.97
C LEU A 622 -9.26 -30.24 -42.45
N TYR A 623 -8.54 -29.37 -41.72
CA TYR A 623 -9.10 -28.21 -41.04
C TYR A 623 -8.15 -27.02 -41.09
N TYR A 624 -8.71 -25.84 -41.35
CA TYR A 624 -8.09 -24.53 -41.17
C TYR A 624 -8.98 -23.69 -40.26
N LEU A 625 -8.39 -23.06 -39.23
CA LEU A 625 -9.08 -22.14 -38.33
C LEU A 625 -8.30 -20.83 -38.22
N PRO A 626 -8.96 -19.65 -38.34
CA PRO A 626 -8.31 -18.37 -38.10
C PRO A 626 -8.10 -18.15 -36.61
N PHE A 627 -6.91 -17.71 -36.21
CA PHE A 627 -6.60 -17.29 -34.85
C PHE A 627 -6.04 -15.87 -34.85
N SER A 628 -6.62 -14.99 -34.04
CA SER A 628 -5.95 -13.76 -33.61
C SER A 628 -5.20 -14.08 -32.32
N SER A 629 -3.88 -14.26 -32.41
CA SER A 629 -2.97 -14.40 -31.26
C SER A 629 -3.45 -15.33 -30.14
N VAL A 630 -3.53 -16.65 -30.40
CA VAL A 630 -3.80 -17.66 -29.35
C VAL A 630 -3.01 -18.95 -29.57
N CYS A 631 -2.56 -19.50 -28.44
CA CYS A 631 -1.96 -20.82 -28.26
C CYS A 631 -2.58 -21.91 -29.14
N ILE A 632 -1.72 -22.66 -29.82
CA ILE A 632 -2.13 -23.74 -30.72
C ILE A 632 -2.36 -25.01 -29.88
N PRO A 633 -3.55 -25.64 -29.96
CA PRO A 633 -3.82 -26.88 -29.23
C PRO A 633 -2.86 -28.00 -29.63
N ASP A 634 -2.54 -28.90 -28.71
CA ASP A 634 -1.69 -30.08 -29.01
C ASP A 634 -2.24 -30.87 -30.21
N GLY A 635 -1.36 -31.13 -31.19
CA GLY A 635 -1.69 -31.80 -32.46
C GLY A 635 -2.10 -30.87 -33.61
N TRP A 636 -2.04 -29.56 -33.43
CA TRP A 636 -2.19 -28.55 -34.49
C TRP A 636 -0.85 -27.86 -34.80
N SER A 637 -0.72 -27.27 -35.99
CA SER A 637 0.49 -26.57 -36.43
C SER A 637 0.19 -25.22 -37.08
N VAL A 638 1.12 -24.27 -37.03
CA VAL A 638 0.97 -22.92 -37.63
C VAL A 638 1.09 -23.03 -39.16
N ALA A 639 0.18 -22.38 -39.89
CA ALA A 639 0.30 -22.16 -41.32
C ALA A 639 0.37 -20.65 -41.64
N PRO A 640 1.35 -20.18 -42.44
CA PRO A 640 1.57 -18.76 -42.71
C PRO A 640 0.53 -18.13 -43.67
N SER A 641 -0.26 -18.94 -44.40
CA SER A 641 -1.44 -18.53 -45.18
C SER A 641 -2.06 -19.78 -45.85
N PRO A 642 -3.40 -19.94 -45.92
CA PRO A 642 -4.00 -21.05 -46.67
C PRO A 642 -3.86 -20.82 -48.19
N PRO A 643 -3.68 -21.87 -49.00
CA PRO A 643 -3.79 -21.76 -50.45
C PRO A 643 -5.24 -21.40 -50.83
N TYR A 644 -5.45 -20.24 -51.44
CA TYR A 644 -6.74 -19.88 -52.03
C TYR A 644 -6.91 -20.53 -53.43
N PRO A 645 -8.09 -21.05 -53.79
CA PRO A 645 -9.33 -21.16 -53.00
C PRO A 645 -9.41 -22.44 -52.15
N LEU A 646 -10.08 -22.38 -51.00
CA LEU A 646 -10.34 -23.53 -50.12
C LEU A 646 -11.22 -24.59 -50.84
N PRO A 647 -10.92 -25.90 -50.75
CA PRO A 647 -11.73 -26.94 -51.38
C PRO A 647 -13.13 -27.09 -50.72
N PRO A 648 -14.16 -27.48 -51.48
CA PRO A 648 -15.56 -27.45 -51.03
C PRO A 648 -15.86 -28.52 -49.97
N ILE A 649 -16.44 -28.10 -48.86
CA ILE A 649 -16.95 -28.94 -47.76
C ILE A 649 -18.40 -29.37 -48.10
N CYS A 650 -18.73 -30.65 -47.98
CA CYS A 650 -20.07 -31.19 -48.28
C CYS A 650 -21.16 -30.65 -47.32
N THR A 651 -22.33 -30.31 -47.86
CA THR A 651 -23.48 -29.75 -47.13
C THR A 651 -24.60 -30.78 -46.90
N GLY A 652 -24.89 -31.11 -45.65
CA GLY A 652 -26.05 -31.90 -45.19
C GLY A 652 -26.34 -31.56 -43.72
N GLU A 653 -27.62 -31.41 -43.35
CA GLU A 653 -28.04 -30.71 -42.13
C GLU A 653 -27.48 -31.28 -40.80
N PRO A 654 -27.13 -30.43 -39.81
CA PRO A 654 -26.55 -30.88 -38.54
C PRO A 654 -27.62 -31.30 -37.51
N VAL A 655 -27.43 -32.46 -36.90
CA VAL A 655 -28.05 -32.82 -35.61
C VAL A 655 -27.20 -32.24 -34.48
N TRP A 656 -27.83 -31.52 -33.54
CA TRP A 656 -27.14 -30.85 -32.42
C TRP A 656 -27.10 -31.76 -31.18
N LEU A 657 -25.90 -32.06 -30.65
CA LEU A 657 -25.74 -32.78 -29.37
C LEU A 657 -24.82 -32.00 -28.39
N ARG A 658 -25.27 -31.94 -27.13
CA ARG A 658 -24.77 -31.11 -26.00
C ARG A 658 -23.41 -31.58 -25.43
N ASN A 659 -22.60 -30.64 -24.95
CA ASN A 659 -21.59 -30.88 -23.92
C ASN A 659 -22.14 -30.43 -22.55
N PRO A 660 -22.35 -31.33 -21.56
CA PRO A 660 -22.95 -30.97 -20.27
C PRO A 660 -22.01 -30.23 -19.29
N GLN A 661 -20.73 -30.00 -19.62
CA GLN A 661 -19.76 -29.45 -18.67
C GLN A 661 -19.47 -27.95 -18.81
N VAL A 662 -20.18 -27.22 -19.68
CA VAL A 662 -19.82 -25.81 -19.97
C VAL A 662 -21.03 -24.85 -20.12
N TRP A 663 -22.07 -25.00 -19.28
CA TRP A 663 -23.09 -23.98 -18.96
C TRP A 663 -24.49 -24.07 -19.64
N ASP A 664 -25.48 -23.46 -18.97
CA ASP A 664 -26.96 -23.54 -19.09
C ASP A 664 -27.54 -22.20 -19.57
N GLY A 665 -27.97 -22.09 -20.83
CA GLY A 665 -28.68 -20.92 -21.38
C GLY A 665 -29.08 -21.11 -22.85
N ALA A 666 -30.24 -20.59 -23.26
CA ALA A 666 -30.84 -20.87 -24.57
C ALA A 666 -30.38 -19.91 -25.68
N CYS A 667 -30.08 -20.45 -26.87
CA CYS A 667 -30.00 -19.68 -28.11
C CYS A 667 -31.43 -19.32 -28.54
N THR A 668 -31.88 -18.10 -28.27
CA THR A 668 -33.18 -17.61 -28.78
C THR A 668 -33.00 -16.41 -29.69
N ASP A 669 -33.87 -16.36 -30.70
CA ASP A 669 -33.82 -15.51 -31.88
C ASP A 669 -33.84 -14.01 -31.56
N ASN A 670 -32.67 -13.37 -31.64
CA ASN A 670 -32.44 -11.98 -32.11
C ASN A 670 -30.97 -11.55 -31.85
N ASN A 671 -30.00 -12.31 -32.38
CA ASN A 671 -28.59 -11.90 -32.38
C ASN A 671 -28.13 -11.59 -33.83
N PRO A 672 -27.59 -10.39 -34.14
CA PRO A 672 -27.17 -10.01 -35.49
C PRO A 672 -25.83 -10.61 -35.96
N TYR A 673 -25.17 -11.45 -35.15
CA TYR A 673 -23.89 -12.10 -35.53
C TYR A 673 -23.95 -13.62 -35.27
N PRO A 674 -24.00 -14.47 -36.32
CA PRO A 674 -24.26 -15.91 -36.21
C PRO A 674 -23.01 -16.78 -35.99
N SER A 675 -21.92 -16.27 -35.40
CA SER A 675 -20.62 -16.96 -35.35
C SER A 675 -20.41 -17.95 -34.18
N ASP A 676 -21.34 -18.06 -33.22
CA ASP A 676 -21.13 -18.84 -31.99
C ASP A 676 -21.91 -20.17 -31.93
N CYS A 677 -22.48 -20.63 -33.05
CA CYS A 677 -23.11 -21.95 -33.16
C CYS A 677 -22.40 -22.75 -34.24
N ILE A 678 -21.57 -23.73 -33.84
CA ILE A 678 -20.81 -24.55 -34.79
C ILE A 678 -21.54 -25.88 -35.07
N PRO A 679 -21.85 -26.21 -36.34
CA PRO A 679 -22.43 -27.49 -36.76
C PRO A 679 -21.38 -28.62 -36.75
N VAL A 680 -21.78 -29.85 -36.39
CA VAL A 680 -20.89 -31.02 -36.35
C VAL A 680 -21.20 -32.03 -37.47
N ASN A 681 -20.19 -32.35 -38.29
CA ASN A 681 -19.95 -33.63 -38.98
C ASN A 681 -18.52 -33.58 -39.57
N ILE A 682 -17.59 -34.56 -39.56
CA ILE A 682 -17.56 -36.02 -39.34
C ILE A 682 -16.13 -36.39 -38.88
N GLY A 683 -15.93 -37.39 -38.00
CA GLY A 683 -14.65 -38.12 -37.98
C GLY A 683 -14.20 -38.93 -36.74
N GLY A 684 -14.97 -39.93 -36.30
CA GLY A 684 -14.46 -41.15 -35.62
C GLY A 684 -15.18 -41.57 -34.32
N PRO A 685 -15.02 -42.81 -33.81
CA PRO A 685 -14.92 -44.11 -34.49
C PRO A 685 -16.26 -44.90 -34.46
N GLU A 686 -16.40 -45.86 -35.38
CA GLU A 686 -17.58 -46.72 -35.56
C GLU A 686 -17.85 -47.62 -34.34
N LYS A 687 -18.89 -47.31 -33.55
CA LYS A 687 -19.70 -48.28 -32.78
C LYS A 687 -20.87 -47.56 -32.11
N GLN A 688 -21.86 -47.18 -32.90
CA GLN A 688 -23.28 -47.04 -32.55
C GLN A 688 -23.96 -46.33 -33.74
N TYR A 689 -25.16 -46.79 -34.11
CA TYR A 689 -26.08 -46.24 -35.12
C TYR A 689 -25.90 -46.70 -36.58
N GLN A 690 -27.00 -47.23 -37.15
CA GLN A 690 -27.17 -47.58 -38.56
C GLN A 690 -27.52 -46.33 -39.36
N ILE A 691 -26.91 -46.14 -40.54
CA ILE A 691 -27.17 -45.01 -41.45
C ILE A 691 -28.15 -45.46 -42.55
N ASP A 692 -29.20 -44.67 -42.77
CA ASP A 692 -30.09 -44.79 -43.93
C ASP A 692 -29.70 -43.78 -45.02
N ASN A 693 -29.73 -44.23 -46.28
CA ASN A 693 -29.23 -43.54 -47.45
C ASN A 693 -30.37 -42.93 -48.27
N THR A 694 -30.84 -41.72 -47.95
CA THR A 694 -31.61 -40.92 -48.92
C THR A 694 -31.48 -39.41 -48.68
N CYS A 695 -30.89 -38.67 -49.64
CA CYS A 695 -31.61 -37.59 -50.34
C CYS A 695 -30.76 -36.84 -51.39
N ARG A 696 -31.42 -36.54 -52.51
CA ARG A 696 -31.00 -35.74 -53.69
C ARG A 696 -31.68 -34.35 -53.64
N PRO A 697 -31.21 -33.35 -54.42
CA PRO A 697 -31.63 -31.95 -54.33
C PRO A 697 -32.95 -31.64 -55.06
N LYS A 698 -33.63 -30.57 -54.64
CA LYS A 698 -34.57 -29.80 -55.48
C LYS A 698 -34.28 -28.30 -55.39
N THR A 699 -34.38 -27.66 -56.54
CA THR A 699 -34.07 -26.25 -56.84
C THR A 699 -35.28 -25.32 -56.71
N SER A 700 -34.96 -24.03 -56.57
CA SER A 700 -35.69 -22.80 -56.99
C SER A 700 -36.26 -21.93 -55.85
N PRO A 701 -36.54 -20.61 -56.04
CA PRO A 701 -36.14 -19.66 -57.10
C PRO A 701 -35.53 -18.32 -56.59
N SER A 702 -35.04 -17.47 -57.50
CA SER A 702 -34.45 -16.14 -57.24
C SER A 702 -35.39 -15.10 -56.58
N PRO A 703 -34.87 -14.10 -55.84
CA PRO A 703 -35.66 -13.16 -55.04
C PRO A 703 -36.16 -11.92 -55.80
N SER A 704 -37.25 -11.33 -55.29
CA SER A 704 -37.78 -10.01 -55.67
C SER A 704 -37.12 -8.89 -54.84
N PRO A 705 -37.06 -7.63 -55.33
CA PRO A 705 -36.33 -6.56 -54.64
C PRO A 705 -37.16 -5.87 -53.54
N SER A 706 -36.51 -5.61 -52.40
CA SER A 706 -37.05 -4.96 -51.20
C SER A 706 -37.12 -3.42 -51.32
N PRO A 707 -38.03 -2.75 -50.60
CA PRO A 707 -38.16 -1.28 -50.59
C PRO A 707 -37.15 -0.59 -49.66
N SER A 708 -36.85 0.67 -50.00
CA SER A 708 -35.86 1.56 -49.38
C SER A 708 -36.16 1.94 -47.92
N PRO A 709 -35.14 2.12 -47.06
CA PRO A 709 -35.33 2.59 -45.69
C PRO A 709 -35.38 4.12 -45.58
N SER A 710 -36.27 4.60 -44.70
CA SER A 710 -36.39 5.97 -44.22
C SER A 710 -35.22 6.40 -43.29
N PRO A 711 -34.94 7.70 -43.13
CA PRO A 711 -33.73 8.18 -42.46
C PRO A 711 -33.83 8.19 -40.93
N SER A 712 -32.69 7.89 -40.30
CA SER A 712 -32.40 7.99 -38.86
C SER A 712 -32.06 9.43 -38.44
N PRO A 713 -32.26 9.80 -37.15
CA PRO A 713 -32.04 11.16 -36.65
C PRO A 713 -30.56 11.54 -36.54
N ASP A 714 -30.27 12.79 -36.90
CA ASP A 714 -28.93 13.40 -36.93
C ASP A 714 -28.28 13.51 -35.53
N TYR A 715 -27.03 13.06 -35.44
CA TYR A 715 -26.10 13.42 -34.38
C TYR A 715 -25.43 14.76 -34.75
N LEU A 716 -25.49 15.75 -33.84
CA LEU A 716 -24.79 17.03 -33.98
C LEU A 716 -23.30 16.85 -33.68
N GLU A 717 -22.46 17.30 -34.61
CA GLU A 717 -21.01 17.46 -34.46
C GLU A 717 -20.65 18.51 -33.39
N ALA A 718 -19.58 18.27 -32.64
CA ALA A 718 -19.03 19.21 -31.67
C ALA A 718 -18.25 20.34 -32.39
N THR A 719 -18.61 21.58 -32.10
CA THR A 719 -17.95 22.80 -32.60
C THR A 719 -16.54 23.01 -31.98
N PRO A 720 -15.54 23.50 -32.75
CA PRO A 720 -14.19 23.78 -32.25
C PRO A 720 -14.12 24.99 -31.30
N VAL A 721 -13.14 24.96 -30.40
CA VAL A 721 -12.94 25.89 -29.26
C VAL A 721 -12.63 27.35 -29.66
N GLU A 722 -12.34 27.65 -30.92
CA GLU A 722 -12.05 29.03 -31.40
C GLU A 722 -13.27 29.95 -31.53
N GLU A 723 -14.51 29.45 -31.49
CA GLU A 723 -15.71 30.31 -31.51
C GLU A 723 -16.13 30.83 -30.11
N ILE A 724 -15.61 30.24 -29.03
CA ILE A 724 -15.98 30.62 -27.66
C ILE A 724 -15.26 31.92 -27.23
N GLU A 725 -14.05 32.17 -27.72
CA GLU A 725 -13.31 33.41 -27.40
C GLU A 725 -13.85 34.64 -28.16
N LYS A 726 -14.44 34.46 -29.35
CA LYS A 726 -15.11 35.56 -30.08
C LYS A 726 -16.48 35.93 -29.48
N GLY A 727 -17.18 34.96 -28.88
CA GLY A 727 -18.45 35.21 -28.17
C GLY A 727 -18.29 36.02 -26.89
N ALA A 728 -17.21 35.79 -26.13
CA ALA A 728 -16.92 36.53 -24.90
C ALA A 728 -16.61 38.01 -25.18
N ALA A 729 -15.84 38.33 -26.22
CA ALA A 729 -15.52 39.71 -26.60
C ALA A 729 -16.78 40.51 -27.06
N GLY A 730 -17.73 39.86 -27.74
CA GLY A 730 -18.99 40.48 -28.15
C GLY A 730 -19.94 40.79 -26.99
N PHE A 731 -19.97 39.94 -25.96
CA PHE A 731 -20.82 40.12 -24.78
C PHE A 731 -20.34 41.28 -23.87
N PHE A 732 -19.03 41.44 -23.69
CA PHE A 732 -18.48 42.59 -22.95
C PHE A 732 -18.58 43.92 -23.71
N GLY A 733 -18.62 43.88 -25.05
CA GLY A 733 -18.90 45.06 -25.90
C GLY A 733 -20.33 45.60 -25.71
N GLN A 734 -21.33 44.72 -25.69
CA GLN A 734 -22.75 45.10 -25.55
C GLN A 734 -23.08 45.62 -24.13
N ILE A 735 -22.41 45.12 -23.10
CA ILE A 735 -22.57 45.61 -21.72
C ILE A 735 -21.97 47.02 -21.56
N ASN A 736 -20.83 47.30 -22.19
CA ASN A 736 -20.21 48.62 -22.16
C ASN A 736 -21.01 49.68 -22.95
N GLU A 737 -21.76 49.28 -23.97
CA GLU A 737 -22.64 50.17 -24.75
C GLU A 737 -23.96 50.46 -24.00
N PHE A 738 -24.49 49.46 -23.29
CA PHE A 738 -25.66 49.61 -22.41
C PHE A 738 -25.37 50.53 -21.21
N ILE A 739 -24.18 50.42 -20.60
CA ILE A 739 -23.75 51.29 -19.49
C ILE A 739 -23.49 52.73 -19.96
N ARG A 740 -22.94 52.94 -21.18
CA ARG A 740 -22.79 54.29 -21.75
C ARG A 740 -24.13 54.98 -22.02
N ASN A 741 -25.16 54.24 -22.43
CA ASN A 741 -26.50 54.79 -22.67
C ASN A 741 -27.30 55.07 -21.38
N LEU A 742 -26.84 54.59 -20.22
CA LEU A 742 -27.45 54.83 -18.91
C LEU A 742 -26.82 56.00 -18.13
N ILE A 743 -25.67 56.55 -18.57
CA ILE A 743 -24.91 57.59 -17.84
C ILE A 743 -24.57 58.79 -18.76
N SER A 744 -25.38 59.07 -19.79
CA SER A 744 -25.35 60.36 -20.49
C SER A 744 -26.57 61.21 -20.07
N PRO A 745 -26.44 62.54 -19.89
CA PRO A 745 -27.56 63.41 -19.54
C PRO A 745 -28.74 63.32 -20.51
#